data_AF-A0A7K1TVT5-F1
#
_entry.id   AF-A0A7K1TVT5-F1
#
_cell.length_a   1.000
_cell.length_b   1.000
_cell.length_c   1.000
_cell.angle_alpha   90.00
_cell.angle_beta   90.00
_cell.angle_gamma   90.00
#
_symmetry.space_group_name_H-M   'P 1'
#
loop_
_entity.id
_entity.type
_entity.pdbx_description
1 polymer ?
#
loop_
_entity_poly.entity_id
_entity_poly.type
_entity_poly.pdbx_seq_one_letter_code
_entity_poly.pdbx_strand_id
1 'polypeptide(L)'
;MSADGRPPRMKALLLKMLKRYSRAQTLNEERDLPMNNPRIEGPVLSRRTLIRVAGLSALGAAIAGPMLSNGTAFAADAEPAALPVPGMGGIPDGPSTWGWNAPELLDFDPATSPWARHLRCLIPRAPRIDHFAPTQAHPDLSPATQLSTLTFDDAGSLYRARNQAIGLEPYVYTQRYWSYIDVWGPWHGQFIPSIPEDVVASGRKGFGGVMDIPNPGWVEAAHKNGARAIGGWFWPRGTANFDDFLVQREDGSFPVADKMIEIKQYFGFDGFFINQEATITKAQVDKLFAMFRYIKQQDSDFYLQYYDAVIWNTGRLSYQNTLNATNVGALGTPGDRVIDSIFVNYAWPAVDRGAVKGTATARAAGLEPTDVAFYGIEMQKGGFNPIEDFGTLAGPGKDPTVSVALFVEDNYWQTAAEGGKVFTVDERRSYRDYERKMWSGPKGNPAESGRLEQSTKPGRTDIMNTRVWDGIAHWIVERSAFSALPIDYNVNIGVGSQFRLAGAQVSDRGWDNQGIADRALTWQYWTEGDLAVDLDETDAWEGGHSLAVSGSGILHCFKTDLTIRRAARARVRVQGDVRVEVGLTLRSAPDRIVWRPMERVETTAGWAALDATLPALPGERIARISLRVAGSGRIGGIQIAERATTDLRPAAVSGLTVSDEGLAKHETVLRNVSFTWNLEKSASAYDVLQATDAGDRWLGRVQRDAFYALSIDLEQGRTFRVVSIDAIGNRSSATAVTLAG
;
A
#
# COMPACT_ATOMS: atom_id res chain seq x y z
N MET A 1 -8.53 65.90 -13.42
CA MET A 1 -7.18 66.39 -13.09
C MET A 1 -6.55 65.39 -12.11
N SER A 2 -5.44 64.77 -12.53
CA SER A 2 -4.30 64.13 -11.80
C SER A 2 -4.47 63.47 -10.42
N ALA A 3 -3.70 62.47 -9.97
CA ALA A 3 -2.77 61.46 -10.51
C ALA A 3 -2.21 60.71 -9.26
N ASP A 4 -1.97 59.41 -9.38
CA ASP A 4 -1.06 58.53 -8.61
C ASP A 4 -1.20 58.22 -7.11
N GLY A 5 -1.18 56.90 -6.81
CA GLY A 5 -1.06 56.32 -5.46
C GLY A 5 -0.94 54.78 -5.42
N ARG A 6 0.07 54.20 -6.10
CA ARG A 6 0.65 52.82 -6.08
C ARG A 6 0.01 51.69 -5.22
N PRO A 7 0.13 50.44 -5.72
CA PRO A 7 0.87 49.41 -4.97
C PRO A 7 1.90 48.68 -5.86
N PRO A 8 3.16 48.43 -5.42
CA PRO A 8 3.58 47.02 -5.24
C PRO A 8 4.79 46.82 -4.29
N ARG A 9 4.62 46.13 -3.15
CA ARG A 9 5.75 45.58 -2.36
C ARG A 9 5.90 44.06 -2.48
N MET A 10 4.82 43.32 -2.72
CA MET A 10 4.86 41.85 -2.79
C MET A 10 5.54 41.31 -4.07
N LYS A 11 5.22 41.91 -5.23
CA LYS A 11 5.70 41.45 -6.55
C LYS A 11 7.22 41.66 -6.74
N ALA A 12 7.78 42.71 -6.11
CA ALA A 12 9.21 43.01 -6.14
C ALA A 12 10.02 42.12 -5.17
N LEU A 13 9.41 41.68 -4.06
CA LEU A 13 10.01 40.72 -3.13
C LEU A 13 10.12 39.33 -3.78
N LEU A 14 9.04 38.90 -4.48
CA LEU A 14 8.99 37.65 -5.23
C LEU A 14 10.04 37.61 -6.35
N LEU A 15 10.21 38.70 -7.11
CA LEU A 15 11.22 38.80 -8.17
C LEU A 15 12.66 38.78 -7.64
N LYS A 16 12.90 39.32 -6.43
CA LYS A 16 14.21 39.26 -5.77
C LYS A 16 14.53 37.86 -5.23
N MET A 17 13.54 37.11 -4.75
CA MET A 17 13.69 35.70 -4.36
C MET A 17 13.97 34.81 -5.58
N LEU A 18 13.27 35.04 -6.70
CA LEU A 18 13.47 34.31 -7.96
C LEU A 18 14.90 34.46 -8.53
N LYS A 19 15.50 35.66 -8.41
CA LYS A 19 16.90 35.89 -8.85
C LYS A 19 17.95 35.26 -7.93
N ARG A 20 17.65 35.09 -6.63
CA ARG A 20 18.55 34.37 -5.69
C ARG A 20 18.48 32.86 -5.90
N TYR A 21 17.30 32.33 -6.23
CA TYR A 21 17.09 30.88 -6.44
C TYR A 21 17.73 30.37 -7.74
N SER A 22 17.62 31.11 -8.85
CA SER A 22 18.27 30.77 -10.12
C SER A 22 19.81 30.70 -10.01
N ARG A 23 20.41 31.53 -9.14
CA ARG A 23 21.86 31.59 -8.94
C ARG A 23 22.39 30.44 -8.07
N ALA A 24 21.54 29.83 -7.25
CA ALA A 24 21.89 28.67 -6.41
C ALA A 24 21.87 27.36 -7.21
N GLN A 25 21.01 27.24 -8.23
CA GLN A 25 21.00 26.08 -9.12
C GLN A 25 22.23 26.03 -10.05
N THR A 26 22.70 27.18 -10.55
CA THR A 26 23.86 27.22 -11.46
C THR A 26 25.18 26.85 -10.76
N LEU A 27 25.25 26.92 -9.42
CA LEU A 27 26.43 26.55 -8.64
C LEU A 27 26.51 25.04 -8.33
N ASN A 28 25.43 24.28 -8.57
CA ASN A 28 25.39 22.83 -8.37
C ASN A 28 25.51 22.01 -9.66
N GLU A 29 25.50 22.64 -10.85
CA GLU A 29 25.58 21.95 -12.14
C GLU A 29 26.98 21.94 -12.77
N GLU A 30 27.96 22.67 -12.24
CA GLU A 30 29.34 22.62 -12.75
C GLU A 30 30.23 21.69 -11.93
N ARG A 31 30.21 20.40 -12.26
CA ARG A 31 31.35 19.47 -12.09
C ARG A 31 31.18 18.24 -13.00
N ASP A 32 31.36 18.48 -14.29
CA ASP A 32 31.53 17.43 -15.30
C ASP A 32 32.90 16.71 -15.16
N LEU A 33 32.89 15.39 -15.35
CA LEU A 33 34.04 14.61 -15.83
C LEU A 33 33.64 13.92 -17.15
N PRO A 34 34.58 13.70 -18.08
CA PRO A 34 34.30 13.84 -19.51
C PRO A 34 33.76 12.57 -20.17
N MET A 35 32.68 12.70 -20.93
CA MET A 35 32.17 11.70 -21.87
C MET A 35 32.85 11.88 -23.24
N ASN A 36 33.76 10.98 -23.60
CA ASN A 36 34.21 10.81 -24.98
C ASN A 36 33.24 9.87 -25.71
N ASN A 37 32.57 10.35 -26.75
CA ASN A 37 31.70 9.56 -27.61
C ASN A 37 32.16 9.71 -29.08
N PRO A 38 32.54 8.63 -29.80
CA PRO A 38 32.80 8.73 -31.23
C PRO A 38 31.49 8.71 -32.02
N ARG A 39 31.40 9.62 -33.00
CA ARG A 39 30.27 9.79 -33.92
C ARG A 39 30.02 8.54 -34.78
N ILE A 40 28.75 8.19 -34.95
CA ILE A 40 28.28 7.40 -36.10
C ILE A 40 27.24 8.27 -36.83
N GLU A 41 27.54 8.62 -38.08
CA GLU A 41 26.65 9.34 -38.99
C GLU A 41 25.71 8.36 -39.70
N GLY A 42 24.43 8.74 -39.82
CA GLY A 42 23.40 8.09 -40.64
C GLY A 42 22.42 9.15 -41.20
N PRO A 43 21.81 8.92 -42.39
CA PRO A 43 21.47 10.00 -43.30
C PRO A 43 20.10 10.66 -43.05
N VAL A 44 20.06 11.93 -43.43
CA VAL A 44 18.91 12.84 -43.43
C VAL A 44 17.92 12.48 -44.55
N LEU A 45 16.63 12.40 -44.24
CA LEU A 45 15.55 12.47 -45.24
C LEU A 45 14.48 13.48 -44.81
N SER A 46 14.17 14.39 -45.75
CA SER A 46 13.43 15.64 -45.55
C SER A 46 11.92 15.51 -45.70
N ARG A 47 11.20 16.39 -44.99
CA ARG A 47 9.75 16.67 -45.10
C ARG A 47 9.34 17.06 -46.53
N ARG A 48 8.49 16.25 -47.20
CA ARG A 48 7.37 16.69 -48.08
C ARG A 48 6.60 15.49 -48.66
N THR A 49 5.29 15.70 -48.79
CA THR A 49 4.29 14.93 -49.56
C THR A 49 3.36 14.03 -48.73
N LEU A 50 2.17 14.57 -48.43
CA LEU A 50 1.01 13.86 -47.90
C LEU A 50 -0.21 14.36 -48.67
N ILE A 51 -0.70 13.56 -49.63
CA ILE A 51 -1.99 13.76 -50.32
C ILE A 51 -2.70 12.40 -50.41
N ARG A 52 -3.89 12.37 -49.78
CA ARG A 52 -5.18 11.73 -50.13
C ARG A 52 -5.20 10.42 -50.92
N VAL A 53 -5.93 9.42 -50.41
CA VAL A 53 -7.13 8.81 -51.06
C VAL A 53 -8.10 8.31 -49.98
N ALA A 54 -9.36 8.72 -50.10
CA ALA A 54 -10.53 8.11 -49.46
C ALA A 54 -11.24 7.21 -50.49
N GLY A 55 -11.84 6.10 -50.07
CA GLY A 55 -12.58 5.19 -50.94
C GLY A 55 -13.47 4.19 -50.19
N LEU A 56 -14.74 4.56 -50.08
CA LEU A 56 -15.97 3.80 -49.80
C LEU A 56 -15.98 2.28 -50.05
N SER A 57 -16.74 1.56 -49.20
CA SER A 57 -17.69 0.51 -49.60
C SER A 57 -18.71 0.22 -48.49
N ALA A 58 -19.99 0.42 -48.79
CA ALA A 58 -21.15 -0.07 -48.05
C ALA A 58 -21.99 -0.95 -48.99
N LEU A 59 -22.50 -2.10 -48.54
CA LEU A 59 -23.93 -2.54 -48.55
C LEU A 59 -24.10 -4.07 -48.33
N GLY A 60 -24.89 -4.43 -47.30
CA GLY A 60 -26.08 -5.30 -47.37
C GLY A 60 -25.98 -6.84 -47.48
N ALA A 61 -26.55 -7.56 -46.49
CA ALA A 61 -27.71 -8.46 -46.68
C ALA A 61 -28.19 -9.10 -45.36
N ALA A 62 -29.52 -9.13 -45.18
CA ALA A 62 -30.25 -9.69 -44.05
C ALA A 62 -30.62 -11.17 -44.27
N ILE A 63 -30.72 -11.95 -43.19
CA ILE A 63 -31.59 -13.14 -43.11
C ILE A 63 -32.25 -13.15 -41.73
N ALA A 64 -33.58 -13.07 -41.72
CA ALA A 64 -34.44 -13.24 -40.55
C ALA A 64 -34.94 -14.70 -40.47
N GLY A 65 -35.04 -15.23 -39.25
CA GLY A 65 -35.75 -16.46 -38.91
C GLY A 65 -36.19 -16.42 -37.44
N PRO A 66 -37.38 -16.91 -37.07
CA PRO A 66 -38.08 -16.47 -35.86
C PRO A 66 -37.70 -17.35 -34.66
N MET A 67 -37.45 -16.73 -33.50
CA MET A 67 -37.63 -17.41 -32.22
C MET A 67 -38.43 -16.55 -31.25
N LEU A 68 -39.42 -17.24 -30.68
CA LEU A 68 -40.48 -16.73 -29.84
C LEU A 68 -39.95 -16.12 -28.55
N SER A 69 -40.57 -15.01 -28.21
CA SER A 69 -40.45 -14.22 -26.99
C SER A 69 -40.72 -15.03 -25.71
N ASN A 70 -39.82 -14.95 -24.75
CA ASN A 70 -40.15 -14.82 -23.33
C ASN A 70 -39.20 -13.75 -22.75
N GLY A 71 -39.61 -12.49 -22.89
CA GLY A 71 -38.86 -11.34 -22.43
C GLY A 71 -38.99 -11.15 -20.93
N THR A 72 -37.87 -11.21 -20.23
CA THR A 72 -37.55 -10.27 -19.15
C THR A 72 -36.66 -9.21 -19.77
N ALA A 73 -37.19 -8.01 -19.97
CA ALA A 73 -36.45 -6.89 -20.55
C ALA A 73 -35.32 -6.49 -19.60
N PHE A 74 -34.07 -6.71 -20.03
CA PHE A 74 -32.92 -5.99 -19.49
C PHE A 74 -33.05 -4.53 -19.95
N ALA A 75 -33.12 -3.61 -18.99
CA ALA A 75 -32.96 -2.20 -19.28
C ALA A 75 -31.57 -1.98 -19.86
N ALA A 76 -31.51 -1.26 -20.99
CA ALA A 76 -30.29 -0.91 -21.67
C ALA A 76 -29.36 -0.12 -20.73
N ASP A 77 -28.08 -0.48 -20.81
CA ASP A 77 -26.97 0.04 -20.02
C ASP A 77 -26.97 1.58 -19.99
N ALA A 78 -27.13 2.13 -18.79
CA ALA A 78 -26.60 3.46 -18.53
C ALA A 78 -25.08 3.32 -18.52
N GLU A 79 -24.40 4.03 -19.41
CA GLU A 79 -22.94 4.21 -19.36
C GLU A 79 -22.55 4.53 -17.90
N PRO A 80 -21.69 3.72 -17.25
CA PRO A 80 -21.22 4.04 -15.92
C PRO A 80 -20.60 5.43 -16.00
N ALA A 81 -21.05 6.35 -15.15
CA ALA A 81 -20.47 7.68 -15.06
C ALA A 81 -18.95 7.49 -14.85
N ALA A 82 -18.17 7.84 -15.87
CA ALA A 82 -16.72 7.74 -15.80
C ALA A 82 -16.27 8.51 -14.57
N LEU A 83 -15.50 7.85 -13.69
CA LEU A 83 -14.87 8.53 -12.56
C LEU A 83 -14.08 9.73 -13.12
N PRO A 84 -14.24 10.93 -12.56
CA PRO A 84 -13.51 12.10 -13.04
C PRO A 84 -12.02 11.77 -13.00
N VAL A 85 -11.36 11.90 -14.16
CA VAL A 85 -9.89 11.92 -14.21
C VAL A 85 -9.46 13.04 -13.26
N PRO A 86 -8.55 12.79 -12.29
CA PRO A 86 -8.08 13.85 -11.42
C PRO A 86 -7.59 15.00 -12.28
N GLY A 87 -8.26 16.15 -12.16
CA GLY A 87 -7.73 17.39 -12.71
C GLY A 87 -6.33 17.61 -12.15
N MET A 88 -5.43 18.16 -12.96
CA MET A 88 -4.18 18.67 -12.43
C MET A 88 -4.51 19.82 -11.47
N GLY A 89 -4.31 19.62 -10.16
CA GLY A 89 -4.40 20.69 -9.16
C GLY A 89 -5.64 20.67 -8.26
N GLY A 90 -5.45 20.99 -6.97
CA GLY A 90 -6.54 21.19 -6.01
C GLY A 90 -6.37 20.47 -4.67
N ILE A 91 -7.05 20.94 -3.62
CA ILE A 91 -7.37 20.09 -2.46
C ILE A 91 -8.64 19.31 -2.84
N PRO A 92 -8.66 17.98 -2.82
CA PRO A 92 -9.90 17.24 -3.03
C PRO A 92 -10.95 17.62 -1.97
N ASP A 93 -12.22 17.39 -2.27
CA ASP A 93 -13.27 17.52 -1.25
C ASP A 93 -13.09 16.46 -0.16
N GLY A 94 -13.37 16.86 1.08
CA GLY A 94 -13.35 15.96 2.24
C GLY A 94 -11.97 15.67 2.83
N PRO A 95 -11.82 14.50 3.49
CA PRO A 95 -10.57 14.08 4.11
C PRO A 95 -9.44 13.92 3.08
N SER A 96 -8.32 14.60 3.33
CA SER A 96 -7.10 14.48 2.53
C SER A 96 -5.89 14.63 3.43
N THR A 97 -4.78 13.96 3.11
CA THR A 97 -3.49 14.23 3.77
C THR A 97 -2.75 15.32 3.00
N TRP A 98 -1.88 16.07 3.68
CA TRP A 98 -1.07 17.12 3.08
C TRP A 98 0.32 17.17 3.72
N GLY A 99 1.24 17.85 3.04
CA GLY A 99 2.60 18.01 3.55
C GLY A 99 2.62 19.05 4.67
N TRP A 100 3.51 18.87 5.64
CA TRP A 100 3.72 19.78 6.75
C TRP A 100 5.10 20.41 6.70
N ASN A 101 5.16 21.73 6.86
CA ASN A 101 6.34 22.37 7.41
C ASN A 101 6.15 22.57 8.92
N ALA A 102 7.19 23.04 9.61
CA ALA A 102 7.13 23.20 11.06
C ALA A 102 5.92 24.02 11.55
N PRO A 103 5.54 25.17 10.95
CA PRO A 103 4.35 25.90 11.40
C PRO A 103 3.05 25.10 11.27
N GLU A 104 2.79 24.47 10.12
CA GLU A 104 1.58 23.68 9.93
C GLU A 104 1.52 22.47 10.88
N LEU A 105 2.67 21.85 11.18
CA LEU A 105 2.76 20.79 12.16
C LEU A 105 2.46 21.29 13.58
N LEU A 106 2.99 22.46 13.97
CA LEU A 106 2.77 23.05 15.29
C LEU A 106 1.33 23.50 15.50
N ASP A 107 0.63 23.88 14.43
CA ASP A 107 -0.78 24.27 14.43
C ASP A 107 -1.74 23.06 14.44
N PHE A 108 -1.25 21.84 14.22
CA PHE A 108 -2.09 20.65 14.26
C PHE A 108 -2.72 20.48 15.64
N ASP A 109 -4.04 20.41 15.68
CA ASP A 109 -4.82 20.09 16.88
C ASP A 109 -5.88 19.03 16.51
N PRO A 110 -5.86 17.83 17.13
CA PRO A 110 -6.86 16.79 16.95
C PRO A 110 -8.32 17.23 17.00
N ALA A 111 -8.64 18.25 17.80
CA ALA A 111 -10.01 18.70 18.04
C ALA A 111 -10.53 19.65 16.95
N THR A 112 -9.64 20.40 16.31
CA THR A 112 -10.02 21.48 15.38
C THR A 112 -9.50 21.26 13.96
N SER A 113 -8.53 20.37 13.76
CA SER A 113 -7.99 20.04 12.45
C SER A 113 -9.07 19.37 11.59
N PRO A 114 -9.43 19.96 10.43
CA PRO A 114 -10.46 19.41 9.57
C PRO A 114 -10.16 17.96 9.20
N TRP A 115 -11.19 17.12 9.28
CA TRP A 115 -11.15 15.72 8.87
C TRP A 115 -10.15 14.83 9.61
N ALA A 116 -9.44 15.30 10.64
CA ALA A 116 -8.43 14.53 11.35
C ALA A 116 -8.97 13.17 11.85
N ARG A 117 -10.21 13.16 12.35
CA ARG A 117 -10.93 11.93 12.77
C ARG A 117 -11.03 10.87 11.66
N HIS A 118 -11.19 11.29 10.40
CA HIS A 118 -11.35 10.42 9.24
C HIS A 118 -10.03 9.79 8.79
N LEU A 119 -8.90 10.36 9.20
CA LEU A 119 -7.56 9.95 8.78
C LEU A 119 -6.84 9.06 9.80
N ARG A 120 -7.53 8.57 10.83
CA ARG A 120 -6.93 7.73 11.87
C ARG A 120 -6.92 6.26 11.49
N CYS A 121 -5.82 5.58 11.75
CA CYS A 121 -5.78 4.14 11.94
C CYS A 121 -6.10 3.81 13.40
N LEU A 122 -7.14 3.00 13.64
CA LEU A 122 -7.50 2.52 14.98
C LEU A 122 -7.09 1.05 15.22
N ILE A 123 -6.42 0.44 14.24
CA ILE A 123 -6.00 -0.95 14.30
C ILE A 123 -4.61 -1.02 14.93
N PRO A 124 -4.42 -1.72 16.06
CA PRO A 124 -3.08 -1.94 16.59
C PRO A 124 -2.26 -2.84 15.65
N ARG A 125 -0.95 -2.61 15.59
CA ARG A 125 -0.03 -3.47 14.84
C ARG A 125 -0.09 -4.91 15.37
N ALA A 126 -0.46 -5.85 14.51
CA ALA A 126 -0.62 -7.25 14.88
C ALA A 126 0.74 -7.89 15.23
N PRO A 127 0.82 -8.76 16.25
CA PRO A 127 2.02 -9.54 16.50
C PRO A 127 2.23 -10.56 15.38
N ARG A 128 3.49 -10.79 15.01
CA ARG A 128 3.89 -11.87 14.10
C ARG A 128 4.20 -13.13 14.87
N ILE A 129 3.87 -14.29 14.30
CA ILE A 129 4.21 -15.59 14.88
C ILE A 129 5.72 -15.84 14.80
N ASP A 130 6.22 -16.68 15.71
CA ASP A 130 7.59 -17.16 15.64
C ASP A 130 7.84 -17.97 14.37
N HIS A 131 9.09 -17.90 13.91
CA HIS A 131 9.59 -18.67 12.80
C HIS A 131 9.41 -20.17 13.01
N PHE A 132 9.09 -20.87 11.92
CA PHE A 132 9.05 -22.32 11.87
C PHE A 132 9.40 -22.77 10.46
N ALA A 133 10.70 -23.07 10.26
CA ALA A 133 11.29 -23.48 8.98
C ALA A 133 10.56 -24.64 8.27
N PRO A 134 10.13 -25.72 8.94
CA PRO A 134 9.63 -26.91 8.26
C PRO A 134 8.39 -26.72 7.37
N THR A 135 7.66 -25.60 7.51
CA THR A 135 6.48 -25.29 6.69
C THR A 135 6.64 -24.07 5.78
N GLN A 136 7.89 -23.63 5.57
CA GLN A 136 8.21 -22.51 4.68
C GLN A 136 8.25 -22.93 3.22
N ALA A 137 8.03 -21.96 2.34
CA ALA A 137 8.30 -22.15 0.91
C ALA A 137 9.78 -22.51 0.67
N HIS A 138 10.69 -21.85 1.42
CA HIS A 138 12.12 -22.19 1.50
C HIS A 138 12.53 -22.41 2.96
N PRO A 139 12.65 -23.67 3.42
CA PRO A 139 13.03 -24.00 4.81
C PRO A 139 14.45 -23.58 5.21
N ASP A 140 15.32 -23.33 4.23
CA ASP A 140 16.74 -23.00 4.39
C ASP A 140 17.05 -21.50 4.26
N LEU A 141 16.03 -20.65 4.11
CA LEU A 141 16.19 -19.20 4.19
C LEU A 141 16.38 -18.73 5.64
N SER A 142 17.30 -17.79 5.83
CA SER A 142 17.53 -17.12 7.11
C SER A 142 16.35 -16.19 7.47
N PRO A 143 15.77 -16.29 8.68
CA PRO A 143 14.69 -15.40 9.11
C PRO A 143 15.15 -14.03 9.62
N ALA A 144 16.46 -13.80 9.68
CA ALA A 144 17.04 -12.57 10.23
C ALA A 144 16.88 -11.38 9.27
N THR A 145 16.90 -11.62 7.96
CA THR A 145 16.75 -10.56 6.95
C THR A 145 15.35 -9.96 7.00
N GLN A 146 15.32 -8.64 6.97
CA GLN A 146 14.10 -7.84 6.93
C GLN A 146 14.00 -7.08 5.60
N LEU A 147 12.78 -6.67 5.28
CA LEU A 147 12.48 -5.81 4.14
C LEU A 147 11.89 -4.48 4.59
N SER A 148 12.49 -3.39 4.12
CA SER A 148 11.91 -2.05 4.16
C SER A 148 11.48 -1.64 2.75
N THR A 149 10.29 -1.08 2.57
CA THR A 149 9.85 -0.61 1.25
C THR A 149 9.30 0.80 1.30
N LEU A 150 9.53 1.54 0.22
CA LEU A 150 8.99 2.87 -0.03
C LEU A 150 8.17 2.82 -1.31
N THR A 151 6.86 3.00 -1.22
CA THR A 151 5.89 2.69 -2.30
C THR A 151 4.99 3.89 -2.56
N PHE A 152 4.40 4.04 -3.75
CA PHE A 152 3.28 4.99 -3.89
C PHE A 152 2.03 4.42 -3.20
N ASP A 153 1.35 5.26 -2.43
CA ASP A 153 0.17 4.87 -1.64
C ASP A 153 -1.12 5.55 -2.12
N ASP A 154 -1.02 6.28 -3.24
CA ASP A 154 -2.10 7.00 -3.92
C ASP A 154 -1.95 6.98 -5.45
N ALA A 155 -2.86 7.67 -6.14
CA ALA A 155 -2.85 7.85 -7.59
C ALA A 155 -1.75 8.83 -8.06
N GLY A 156 -0.49 8.47 -7.85
CA GLY A 156 0.65 9.04 -8.55
C GLY A 156 1.77 9.62 -7.68
N SER A 157 2.16 10.85 -7.98
CA SER A 157 3.29 11.54 -7.32
C SER A 157 2.81 12.84 -6.69
N LEU A 158 3.66 13.51 -5.89
CA LEU A 158 3.43 14.87 -5.34
C LEU A 158 2.66 15.80 -6.30
N TYR A 159 2.92 15.70 -7.60
CA TYR A 159 2.44 16.58 -8.66
C TYR A 159 1.03 16.26 -9.20
N ARG A 160 0.36 15.22 -8.67
CA ARG A 160 -1.03 14.87 -8.99
C ARG A 160 -1.96 15.25 -7.82
N ALA A 161 -3.26 14.98 -7.98
CA ALA A 161 -4.25 15.27 -6.94
C ALA A 161 -3.81 14.70 -5.59
N ARG A 162 -4.07 15.45 -4.51
CA ARG A 162 -3.69 15.07 -3.15
C ARG A 162 -4.43 13.79 -2.74
N ASN A 163 -3.78 12.97 -1.92
CA ASN A 163 -4.31 11.72 -1.37
C ASN A 163 -5.80 11.84 -0.98
N GLN A 164 -6.65 11.13 -1.72
CA GLN A 164 -8.05 10.90 -1.37
C GLN A 164 -8.17 9.52 -0.76
N ALA A 165 -9.06 9.37 0.23
CA ALA A 165 -9.19 8.09 0.93
C ALA A 165 -9.74 6.95 0.04
N ILE A 166 -10.49 7.25 -1.03
CA ILE A 166 -11.23 6.30 -1.89
C ILE A 166 -11.51 6.92 -3.28
N GLY A 167 -11.41 6.14 -4.36
CA GLY A 167 -12.16 6.37 -5.62
C GLY A 167 -11.39 6.37 -6.95
N LEU A 168 -10.16 5.83 -7.05
CA LEU A 168 -9.30 5.92 -8.23
C LEU A 168 -8.75 4.56 -8.70
N GLU A 169 -9.61 3.56 -8.80
CA GLU A 169 -9.31 2.16 -9.15
C GLU A 169 -8.21 1.95 -10.22
N PRO A 170 -8.22 2.60 -11.41
CA PRO A 170 -7.17 2.35 -12.42
C PRO A 170 -5.77 2.82 -12.03
N TYR A 171 -5.66 3.81 -11.15
CA TYR A 171 -4.38 4.45 -10.81
C TYR A 171 -3.74 3.89 -9.54
N VAL A 172 -4.50 3.17 -8.72
CA VAL A 172 -4.05 2.77 -7.39
C VAL A 172 -3.42 1.38 -7.44
N TYR A 173 -2.14 1.31 -7.11
CA TYR A 173 -1.50 0.06 -6.72
C TYR A 173 -2.01 -0.33 -5.33
N THR A 174 -2.27 -1.62 -5.11
CA THR A 174 -2.61 -2.15 -3.78
C THR A 174 -1.63 -3.25 -3.41
N GLN A 175 -1.06 -3.17 -2.20
CA GLN A 175 -0.05 -4.10 -1.73
C GLN A 175 -0.69 -5.38 -1.18
N ARG A 176 -0.32 -6.54 -1.72
CA ARG A 176 -0.84 -7.86 -1.33
C ARG A 176 0.18 -8.74 -0.61
N TYR A 177 1.45 -8.37 -0.64
CA TYR A 177 2.58 -9.21 -0.23
C TYR A 177 3.17 -8.79 1.12
N TRP A 178 2.32 -8.29 2.02
CA TRP A 178 2.67 -7.88 3.38
C TRP A 178 3.37 -8.97 4.22
N SER A 179 3.24 -10.24 3.83
CA SER A 179 3.98 -11.34 4.44
C SER A 179 5.49 -11.19 4.28
N TYR A 180 6.00 -10.37 3.36
CA TYR A 180 7.44 -10.19 3.20
C TYR A 180 7.95 -8.83 3.70
N ILE A 181 7.07 -7.91 4.11
CA ILE A 181 7.44 -6.52 4.41
C ILE A 181 7.52 -6.33 5.94
N ASP A 182 8.63 -5.82 6.46
CA ASP A 182 8.78 -5.50 7.90
C ASP A 182 8.54 -4.01 8.19
N VAL A 183 8.95 -3.15 7.26
CA VAL A 183 8.76 -1.70 7.32
C VAL A 183 8.24 -1.21 5.98
N TRP A 184 7.18 -0.42 6.01
CA TRP A 184 6.59 0.22 4.83
C TRP A 184 6.46 1.72 5.09
N GLY A 185 6.76 2.53 4.08
CA GLY A 185 6.46 3.96 4.09
C GLY A 185 6.01 4.44 2.70
N PRO A 186 5.29 5.57 2.63
CA PRO A 186 4.88 6.12 1.38
C PRO A 186 6.02 6.91 0.71
N TRP A 187 5.97 7.01 -0.62
CA TRP A 187 6.93 7.78 -1.42
C TRP A 187 6.30 8.69 -2.46
N HIS A 188 5.35 9.52 -2.04
CA HIS A 188 4.72 10.51 -2.92
C HIS A 188 5.23 11.93 -2.64
N GLY A 189 5.56 12.28 -1.38
CA GLY A 189 5.64 13.66 -0.90
C GLY A 189 4.27 14.36 -0.99
N GLN A 190 4.00 15.40 -0.18
CA GLN A 190 2.71 16.11 -0.25
C GLN A 190 2.86 17.63 -0.29
N PHE A 191 2.00 18.34 -1.04
CA PHE A 191 1.96 19.80 -1.03
C PHE A 191 1.44 20.32 0.32
N ILE A 192 1.97 21.45 0.79
CA ILE A 192 1.38 22.12 1.96
C ILE A 192 0.01 22.74 1.59
N PRO A 193 -0.94 22.87 2.53
CA PRO A 193 -2.30 23.34 2.25
C PRO A 193 -2.36 24.69 1.55
N SER A 194 -1.43 25.58 1.90
CA SER A 194 -1.36 26.97 1.43
C SER A 194 -0.90 27.13 -0.02
N ILE A 195 -0.46 26.05 -0.69
CA ILE A 195 -0.06 26.13 -2.10
C ILE A 195 -1.32 26.31 -2.98
N PRO A 196 -1.37 27.38 -3.80
CA PRO A 196 -2.49 27.61 -4.72
C PRO A 196 -2.72 26.47 -5.71
N GLU A 197 -3.99 26.20 -6.06
CA GLU A 197 -4.38 25.10 -6.95
C GLU A 197 -3.73 25.21 -8.33
N ASP A 198 -3.56 26.42 -8.88
CA ASP A 198 -2.90 26.66 -10.16
C ASP A 198 -1.40 26.33 -10.13
N VAL A 199 -0.76 26.48 -8.96
CA VAL A 199 0.64 26.06 -8.75
C VAL A 199 0.73 24.54 -8.71
N VAL A 200 -0.18 23.87 -8.00
CA VAL A 200 -0.27 22.40 -8.01
C VAL A 200 -0.51 21.90 -9.43
N ALA A 201 -1.48 22.50 -10.14
CA ALA A 201 -1.83 22.17 -11.53
C ALA A 201 -0.66 22.32 -12.50
N SER A 202 0.22 23.30 -12.26
CA SER A 202 1.38 23.56 -13.11
C SER A 202 2.50 22.51 -13.01
N GLY A 203 2.40 21.54 -12.06
CA GLY A 203 3.42 20.52 -11.85
C GLY A 203 4.77 21.07 -11.39
N ARG A 204 4.80 22.30 -10.85
CA ARG A 204 6.04 22.94 -10.41
C ARG A 204 6.65 22.21 -9.20
N LYS A 205 7.96 21.97 -9.29
CA LYS A 205 8.73 21.28 -8.25
C LYS A 205 9.11 22.21 -7.09
N GLY A 206 9.29 21.63 -5.90
CA GLY A 206 9.86 22.32 -4.73
C GLY A 206 8.86 22.94 -3.75
N PHE A 207 7.55 22.80 -3.98
CA PHE A 207 6.49 23.38 -3.12
C PHE A 207 5.87 22.40 -2.12
N GLY A 208 6.44 21.19 -1.97
CA GLY A 208 6.00 20.20 -0.98
C GLY A 208 6.24 20.64 0.47
N GLY A 209 5.52 20.02 1.42
CA GLY A 209 5.91 19.99 2.82
C GLY A 209 7.15 19.12 3.04
N VAL A 210 7.87 19.37 4.12
CA VAL A 210 9.03 18.53 4.51
C VAL A 210 8.53 17.20 5.04
N MET A 211 7.46 17.18 5.81
CA MET A 211 6.88 15.97 6.38
C MET A 211 5.57 15.60 5.72
N ASP A 212 5.25 14.31 5.69
CA ASP A 212 3.95 13.79 5.30
C ASP A 212 3.59 12.56 6.14
N ILE A 213 2.29 12.32 6.31
CA ILE A 213 1.76 11.15 7.00
C ILE A 213 1.25 10.14 5.98
N PRO A 214 1.34 8.83 6.27
CA PRO A 214 0.84 7.79 5.39
C PRO A 214 -0.69 7.82 5.23
N ASN A 215 -1.19 7.31 4.11
CA ASN A 215 -2.62 7.03 3.96
C ASN A 215 -3.09 6.04 5.06
N PRO A 216 -4.17 6.34 5.80
CA PRO A 216 -4.62 5.50 6.91
C PRO A 216 -5.01 4.08 6.51
N GLY A 217 -5.54 3.88 5.31
CA GLY A 217 -5.86 2.54 4.81
C GLY A 217 -4.62 1.66 4.63
N TRP A 218 -3.50 2.27 4.26
CA TRP A 218 -2.22 1.56 4.17
C TRP A 218 -1.61 1.27 5.55
N VAL A 219 -1.75 2.18 6.51
CA VAL A 219 -1.39 1.93 7.92
C VAL A 219 -2.20 0.75 8.46
N GLU A 220 -3.52 0.75 8.22
CA GLU A 220 -4.42 -0.34 8.61
C GLU A 220 -3.99 -1.68 7.99
N ALA A 221 -3.63 -1.72 6.71
CA ALA A 221 -3.14 -2.92 6.04
C ALA A 221 -1.78 -3.40 6.57
N ALA A 222 -0.83 -2.49 6.79
CA ALA A 222 0.46 -2.80 7.40
C ALA A 222 0.27 -3.41 8.80
N HIS A 223 -0.55 -2.77 9.63
CA HIS A 223 -0.85 -3.19 10.99
C HIS A 223 -1.56 -4.54 11.05
N LYS A 224 -2.55 -4.80 10.19
CA LYS A 224 -3.19 -6.12 10.09
C LYS A 224 -2.19 -7.25 9.84
N ASN A 225 -1.09 -6.96 9.15
CA ASN A 225 -0.04 -7.91 8.80
C ASN A 225 1.22 -7.78 9.70
N GLY A 226 1.16 -6.96 10.74
CA GLY A 226 2.25 -6.76 11.70
C GLY A 226 3.49 -6.03 11.15
N ALA A 227 3.38 -5.36 10.00
CA ALA A 227 4.42 -4.50 9.47
C ALA A 227 4.35 -3.12 10.15
N ARG A 228 5.49 -2.41 10.20
CA ARG A 228 5.52 -1.00 10.58
C ARG A 228 5.09 -0.13 9.40
N ALA A 229 4.30 0.91 9.67
CA ALA A 229 3.99 1.99 8.73
C ALA A 229 4.65 3.29 9.18
N ILE A 230 5.45 3.92 8.33
CA ILE A 230 6.16 5.16 8.64
C ILE A 230 5.75 6.29 7.69
N GLY A 231 5.76 7.53 8.15
CA GLY A 231 5.60 8.72 7.30
C GLY A 231 6.90 9.15 6.64
N GLY A 232 6.82 10.19 5.81
CA GLY A 232 7.97 10.77 5.12
C GLY A 232 8.51 12.03 5.79
N TRP A 233 9.83 12.18 5.81
CA TRP A 233 10.54 13.46 5.93
C TRP A 233 11.45 13.58 4.72
N PHE A 234 11.28 14.63 3.91
CA PHE A 234 12.13 14.87 2.76
C PHE A 234 12.57 16.33 2.68
N TRP A 235 13.85 16.54 2.94
CA TRP A 235 14.54 17.82 2.86
C TRP A 235 15.50 17.83 1.65
N PRO A 236 15.61 18.92 0.87
CA PRO A 236 15.05 20.26 1.09
C PRO A 236 13.66 20.50 0.51
N ARG A 237 13.02 21.56 0.99
CA ARG A 237 11.79 22.14 0.43
C ARG A 237 11.93 23.64 0.26
N GLY A 238 11.53 24.17 -0.89
CA GLY A 238 11.62 25.60 -1.19
C GLY A 238 10.66 26.46 -0.37
N THR A 239 9.67 25.84 0.26
CA THR A 239 8.64 26.45 1.11
C THR A 239 9.00 26.46 2.59
N ALA A 240 10.13 25.86 2.98
CA ALA A 240 10.45 25.58 4.37
C ALA A 240 11.78 26.21 4.79
N ASN A 241 11.87 26.61 6.05
CA ASN A 241 13.13 26.97 6.70
C ASN A 241 13.54 25.83 7.66
N PHE A 242 14.79 25.37 7.58
CA PHE A 242 15.23 24.21 8.35
C PHE A 242 15.27 24.48 9.86
N ASP A 243 15.65 25.70 10.25
CA ASP A 243 15.80 26.07 11.65
C ASP A 243 14.48 26.02 12.41
N ASP A 244 13.36 26.21 11.73
CA ASP A 244 12.02 26.15 12.32
C ASP A 244 11.70 24.75 12.88
N PHE A 245 12.29 23.70 12.29
CA PHE A 245 12.15 22.32 12.80
C PHE A 245 13.02 22.03 14.01
N LEU A 246 14.07 22.81 14.22
CA LEU A 246 15.12 22.57 15.22
C LEU A 246 15.01 23.51 16.42
N VAL A 247 13.87 24.17 16.58
CA VAL A 247 13.59 24.97 17.78
C VAL A 247 13.67 24.07 18.99
N GLN A 248 14.46 24.48 19.97
CA GLN A 248 14.61 23.81 21.26
C GLN A 248 14.25 24.83 22.34
N ARG A 249 13.33 24.46 23.24
CA ARG A 249 12.95 25.29 24.39
C ARG A 249 14.04 25.25 25.45
N GLU A 250 13.98 26.18 26.41
CA GLU A 250 14.95 26.26 27.53
C GLU A 250 14.97 25.00 28.41
N ASP A 251 13.85 24.28 28.49
CA ASP A 251 13.72 23.00 29.20
C ASP A 251 14.34 21.80 28.45
N GLY A 252 14.88 22.02 27.25
CA GLY A 252 15.49 21.00 26.41
C GLY A 252 14.52 20.29 25.46
N SER A 253 13.21 20.52 25.57
CA SER A 253 12.20 19.94 24.67
C SER A 253 12.26 20.52 23.26
N PHE A 254 11.83 19.72 22.28
CA PHE A 254 11.71 20.12 20.88
C PHE A 254 10.22 20.14 20.48
N PRO A 255 9.60 21.32 20.24
CA PRO A 255 8.19 21.41 19.91
C PRO A 255 7.76 20.57 18.70
N VAL A 256 8.62 20.50 17.68
CA VAL A 256 8.39 19.66 16.49
C VAL A 256 8.47 18.18 16.83
N ALA A 257 9.37 17.76 17.72
CA ALA A 257 9.41 16.37 18.18
C ALA A 257 8.16 16.00 18.99
N ASP A 258 7.70 16.89 19.88
CA ASP A 258 6.46 16.69 20.64
C ASP A 258 5.29 16.45 19.68
N LYS A 259 5.19 17.29 18.63
CA LYS A 259 4.16 17.12 17.59
C LYS A 259 4.34 15.88 16.75
N MET A 260 5.58 15.48 16.42
CA MET A 260 5.85 14.21 15.73
C MET A 260 5.32 13.01 16.52
N ILE A 261 5.50 13.02 17.84
CA ILE A 261 4.97 11.97 18.73
C ILE A 261 3.44 12.03 18.78
N GLU A 262 2.86 13.23 18.92
CA GLU A 262 1.40 13.42 18.95
C GLU A 262 0.72 12.91 17.67
N ILE A 263 1.23 13.26 16.49
CA ILE A 263 0.66 12.81 15.20
C ILE A 263 0.82 11.30 15.02
N LYS A 264 1.95 10.73 15.45
CA LYS A 264 2.18 9.28 15.41
C LYS A 264 1.09 8.56 16.22
N GLN A 265 0.87 9.02 17.45
CA GLN A 265 -0.13 8.45 18.35
C GLN A 265 -1.56 8.66 17.87
N TYR A 266 -1.88 9.84 17.33
CA TYR A 266 -3.24 10.18 16.91
C TYR A 266 -3.65 9.48 15.60
N PHE A 267 -2.77 9.48 14.59
CA PHE A 267 -3.03 8.83 13.29
C PHE A 267 -2.69 7.34 13.30
N GLY A 268 -1.94 6.87 14.28
CA GLY A 268 -1.73 5.45 14.56
C GLY A 268 -0.67 4.78 13.67
N PHE A 269 0.33 5.52 13.17
CA PHE A 269 1.49 4.95 12.45
C PHE A 269 2.71 4.82 13.40
N ASP A 270 3.86 4.32 12.92
CA ASP A 270 4.97 3.87 13.77
C ASP A 270 6.17 4.83 13.85
N GLY A 271 6.30 5.80 12.95
CA GLY A 271 7.43 6.75 12.93
C GLY A 271 7.72 7.32 11.55
N PHE A 272 8.99 7.64 11.23
CA PHE A 272 9.34 8.35 9.99
C PHE A 272 10.57 7.82 9.26
N PHE A 273 10.51 7.87 7.93
CA PHE A 273 11.66 7.80 7.05
C PHE A 273 12.27 9.19 6.87
N ILE A 274 13.53 9.37 7.29
CA ILE A 274 14.25 10.64 7.24
C ILE A 274 15.14 10.70 6.01
N ASN A 275 14.64 11.34 4.95
CA ASN A 275 15.41 11.65 3.75
C ASN A 275 16.01 13.07 3.77
N GLN A 276 17.23 13.18 4.28
CA GLN A 276 17.94 14.46 4.40
C GLN A 276 18.90 14.69 3.22
N GLU A 277 18.38 15.13 2.08
CA GLU A 277 19.10 15.23 0.78
C GLU A 277 19.77 16.58 0.52
N ALA A 278 20.00 17.38 1.56
CA ALA A 278 20.75 18.63 1.42
C ALA A 278 21.65 18.87 2.62
N THR A 279 22.85 19.37 2.30
CA THR A 279 23.84 19.78 3.30
C THR A 279 23.24 20.81 4.24
N ILE A 280 23.45 20.59 5.54
CA ILE A 280 23.08 21.48 6.64
C ILE A 280 24.34 21.83 7.44
N THR A 281 24.25 22.84 8.28
CA THR A 281 25.38 23.22 9.13
C THR A 281 25.64 22.17 10.22
N LYS A 282 26.86 22.16 10.77
CA LYS A 282 27.21 21.33 11.92
C LYS A 282 26.27 21.55 13.12
N ALA A 283 25.91 22.82 13.40
CA ALA A 283 24.99 23.15 14.49
C ALA A 283 23.58 22.59 14.25
N GLN A 284 23.10 22.64 12.99
CA GLN A 284 21.80 22.09 12.63
C GLN A 284 21.77 20.56 12.73
N VAL A 285 22.82 19.86 12.27
CA VAL A 285 22.85 18.39 12.38
C VAL A 285 22.97 17.94 13.84
N ASP A 286 23.72 18.67 14.68
CA ASP A 286 23.79 18.38 16.11
C ASP A 286 22.42 18.49 16.78
N LYS A 287 21.67 19.55 16.46
CA LYS A 287 20.30 19.74 16.95
C LYS A 287 19.33 18.69 16.42
N LEU A 288 19.44 18.32 15.14
CA LEU A 288 18.58 17.29 14.54
C LEU A 288 18.75 15.95 15.26
N PHE A 289 19.99 15.53 15.51
CA PHE A 289 20.25 14.27 16.22
C PHE A 289 19.97 14.38 17.73
N ALA A 290 20.03 15.57 18.33
CA ALA A 290 19.51 15.80 19.69
C ALA A 290 17.99 15.67 19.73
N MET A 291 17.27 16.18 18.73
CA MET A 291 15.83 16.03 18.57
C MET A 291 15.44 14.54 18.41
N PHE A 292 16.18 13.77 17.62
CA PHE A 292 15.93 12.33 17.49
C PHE A 292 16.16 11.57 18.81
N ARG A 293 17.22 11.88 19.56
CA ARG A 293 17.41 11.33 20.92
C ARG A 293 16.24 11.68 21.84
N TYR A 294 15.79 12.94 21.80
CA TYR A 294 14.63 13.37 22.58
C TYR A 294 13.38 12.55 22.20
N ILE A 295 13.11 12.34 20.91
CA ILE A 295 12.02 11.48 20.45
C ILE A 295 12.14 10.08 21.06
N LYS A 296 13.30 9.43 20.94
CA LYS A 296 13.52 8.07 21.50
C LYS A 296 13.38 8.00 23.03
N GLN A 297 13.66 9.10 23.74
CA GLN A 297 13.48 9.20 25.19
C GLN A 297 12.00 9.37 25.59
N GLN A 298 11.22 10.12 24.81
CA GLN A 298 9.80 10.33 25.08
C GLN A 298 8.92 9.17 24.58
N ASP A 299 9.32 8.54 23.48
CA ASP A 299 8.62 7.42 22.83
C ASP A 299 9.66 6.44 22.26
N SER A 300 10.02 5.43 23.06
CA SER A 300 11.02 4.41 22.68
C SER A 300 10.60 3.59 21.46
N ASP A 301 9.29 3.51 21.18
CA ASP A 301 8.70 2.75 20.08
C ASP A 301 8.62 3.57 18.78
N PHE A 302 8.96 4.87 18.82
CA PHE A 302 9.03 5.71 17.63
C PHE A 302 10.14 5.24 16.70
N TYR A 303 9.78 4.76 15.51
CA TYR A 303 10.73 4.20 14.56
C TYR A 303 11.30 5.28 13.62
N LEU A 304 12.61 5.47 13.63
CA LEU A 304 13.33 6.38 12.75
C LEU A 304 14.25 5.60 11.82
N GLN A 305 13.96 5.62 10.52
CA GLN A 305 14.87 5.11 9.49
C GLN A 305 15.52 6.27 8.75
N TYR A 306 16.84 6.38 8.80
CA TYR A 306 17.58 7.46 8.18
C TYR A 306 18.14 7.05 6.82
N TYR A 307 17.97 7.88 5.79
CA TYR A 307 18.60 7.64 4.50
C TYR A 307 20.09 7.97 4.57
N ASP A 308 20.95 7.12 4.00
CA ASP A 308 22.40 7.31 3.92
C ASP A 308 22.77 8.53 3.05
N ALA A 309 22.58 9.73 3.57
CA ALA A 309 22.74 11.00 2.86
C ALA A 309 23.62 11.99 3.65
N VAL A 310 23.04 12.80 4.53
CA VAL A 310 23.80 13.76 5.34
C VAL A 310 24.56 13.05 6.46
N ILE A 311 25.87 13.31 6.53
CA ILE A 311 26.72 12.76 7.58
C ILE A 311 26.40 13.42 8.93
N TRP A 312 25.97 12.60 9.89
CA TRP A 312 25.45 13.00 11.20
C TRP A 312 26.36 13.93 12.01
N ASN A 313 27.68 13.86 11.84
CA ASN A 313 28.65 14.66 12.60
C ASN A 313 29.29 15.81 11.80
N THR A 314 28.93 16.01 10.54
CA THR A 314 29.44 17.16 9.75
C THR A 314 28.34 18.00 9.12
N GLY A 315 27.17 17.41 8.86
CA GLY A 315 26.08 18.04 8.12
C GLY A 315 26.26 17.99 6.60
N ARG A 316 27.40 17.46 6.10
CA ARG A 316 27.69 17.35 4.67
C ARG A 316 26.87 16.22 4.03
N LEU A 317 26.24 16.51 2.89
CA LEU A 317 25.64 15.49 2.03
C LEU A 317 26.75 14.62 1.40
N SER A 318 26.77 13.33 1.72
CA SER A 318 27.72 12.38 1.17
C SER A 318 27.20 10.95 1.36
N TYR A 319 26.57 10.39 0.32
CA TYR A 319 26.17 8.98 0.30
C TYR A 319 27.38 8.07 0.48
N GLN A 320 27.29 7.11 1.39
CA GLN A 320 28.35 6.16 1.67
C GLN A 320 28.18 4.85 0.89
N ASN A 321 26.96 4.53 0.47
CA ASN A 321 26.55 3.29 -0.20
C ASN A 321 26.93 2.02 0.60
N THR A 322 27.21 2.19 1.88
CA THR A 322 27.55 1.13 2.83
C THR A 322 27.47 1.68 4.24
N LEU A 323 27.20 0.82 5.22
CA LEU A 323 27.42 1.17 6.61
C LEU A 323 28.92 1.18 6.90
N ASN A 324 29.46 2.28 7.42
CA ASN A 324 30.88 2.44 7.72
C ASN A 324 31.10 3.36 8.94
N ALA A 325 32.36 3.65 9.27
CA ALA A 325 32.71 4.50 10.41
C ALA A 325 32.15 5.93 10.34
N THR A 326 31.79 6.41 9.14
CA THR A 326 31.26 7.76 8.92
C THR A 326 29.78 7.86 9.28
N ASN A 327 28.96 6.83 9.00
CA ASN A 327 27.51 6.86 9.24
C ASN A 327 27.04 5.96 10.40
N VAL A 328 27.80 4.96 10.86
CA VAL A 328 27.38 4.05 11.95
C VAL A 328 27.06 4.79 13.26
N GLY A 329 27.79 5.86 13.56
CA GLY A 329 27.56 6.67 14.77
C GLY A 329 26.18 7.34 14.81
N ALA A 330 25.52 7.50 13.65
CA ALA A 330 24.16 8.03 13.56
C ALA A 330 23.15 7.14 14.30
N LEU A 331 23.39 5.82 14.37
CA LEU A 331 22.53 4.84 15.03
C LEU A 331 22.52 5.02 16.56
N GLY A 332 23.57 5.60 17.13
CA GLY A 332 23.82 5.57 18.58
C GLY A 332 24.44 4.27 19.04
N THR A 333 24.22 3.91 20.31
CA THR A 333 24.72 2.68 20.93
C THR A 333 23.56 1.77 21.33
N PRO A 334 23.77 0.47 21.63
CA PRO A 334 22.69 -0.40 22.11
C PRO A 334 21.88 0.15 23.30
N GLY A 335 22.51 0.90 24.20
CA GLY A 335 21.86 1.50 25.37
C GLY A 335 21.38 2.94 25.20
N ASP A 336 21.71 3.58 24.08
CA ASP A 336 21.34 4.97 23.75
C ASP A 336 21.18 5.09 22.23
N ARG A 337 20.07 4.53 21.72
CA ARG A 337 19.72 4.55 20.29
C ARG A 337 19.22 5.93 19.89
N VAL A 338 19.70 6.44 18.76
CA VAL A 338 19.29 7.76 18.22
C VAL A 338 18.31 7.62 17.06
N ILE A 339 18.57 6.66 16.17
CA ILE A 339 17.67 6.21 15.11
C ILE A 339 17.61 4.68 15.18
N ASP A 340 16.68 4.04 14.48
CA ASP A 340 16.49 2.58 14.53
C ASP A 340 17.25 1.87 13.40
N SER A 341 17.24 2.44 12.19
CA SER A 341 17.97 1.84 11.06
C SER A 341 18.43 2.88 10.03
N ILE A 342 19.31 2.44 9.14
CA ILE A 342 19.78 3.18 7.98
C ILE A 342 19.30 2.48 6.72
N PHE A 343 18.62 3.23 5.85
CA PHE A 343 18.43 2.87 4.45
C PHE A 343 19.70 3.27 3.71
N VAL A 344 20.53 2.29 3.40
CA VAL A 344 21.80 2.48 2.69
C VAL A 344 21.51 2.81 1.23
N ASN A 345 22.13 3.88 0.72
CA ASN A 345 21.95 4.37 -0.64
C ASN A 345 22.24 3.28 -1.69
N TYR A 346 21.67 3.45 -2.88
CA TYR A 346 21.87 2.58 -4.04
C TYR A 346 23.32 2.56 -4.52
N ALA A 347 23.60 1.80 -5.58
CA ALA A 347 24.92 1.69 -6.20
C ALA A 347 26.01 1.22 -5.23
N TRP A 348 25.64 0.36 -4.27
CA TRP A 348 26.61 -0.47 -3.59
C TRP A 348 27.22 -1.43 -4.63
N PRO A 349 28.55 -1.50 -4.76
CA PRO A 349 29.22 -2.14 -5.88
C PRO A 349 28.89 -3.63 -5.97
N ALA A 350 28.53 -4.10 -7.17
CA ALA A 350 28.21 -5.51 -7.48
C ALA A 350 29.35 -6.50 -7.19
N VAL A 351 30.56 -6.02 -6.90
CA VAL A 351 31.79 -6.81 -6.78
C VAL A 351 32.62 -6.50 -5.52
N ASP A 352 32.23 -5.53 -4.67
CA ASP A 352 32.92 -5.26 -3.40
C ASP A 352 32.03 -5.56 -2.19
N ARG A 353 32.71 -5.99 -1.15
CA ARG A 353 32.30 -6.40 0.20
C ARG A 353 31.62 -5.27 0.99
N GLY A 354 30.80 -4.41 0.37
CA GLY A 354 30.09 -3.31 1.04
C GLY A 354 29.20 -3.83 2.16
N ALA A 355 28.33 -4.80 1.86
CA ALA A 355 27.50 -5.46 2.88
C ALA A 355 28.33 -6.16 3.97
N VAL A 356 29.42 -6.85 3.60
CA VAL A 356 30.30 -7.55 4.56
C VAL A 356 31.06 -6.57 5.46
N LYS A 357 31.60 -5.47 4.91
CA LYS A 357 32.26 -4.40 5.67
C LYS A 357 31.25 -3.68 6.58
N GLY A 358 30.04 -3.42 6.08
CA GLY A 358 28.96 -2.85 6.87
C GLY A 358 28.52 -3.75 8.02
N THR A 359 28.44 -5.06 7.77
CA THR A 359 28.19 -6.08 8.79
C THR A 359 29.23 -6.01 9.89
N ALA A 360 30.52 -6.03 9.54
CA ALA A 360 31.60 -5.93 10.51
C ALA A 360 31.55 -4.60 11.29
N THR A 361 31.19 -3.51 10.62
CA THR A 361 31.06 -2.18 11.25
C THR A 361 29.93 -2.15 12.28
N ALA A 362 28.73 -2.63 11.93
CA ALA A 362 27.61 -2.69 12.87
C ALA A 362 27.93 -3.57 14.08
N ARG A 363 28.50 -4.78 13.85
CA ARG A 363 28.90 -5.68 14.94
C ARG A 363 29.97 -5.06 15.84
N ALA A 364 30.95 -4.34 15.28
CA ALA A 364 31.96 -3.63 16.06
C ALA A 364 31.35 -2.50 16.92
N ALA A 365 30.22 -1.93 16.51
CA ALA A 365 29.43 -0.98 17.28
C ALA A 365 28.45 -1.65 18.27
N GLY A 366 28.45 -2.99 18.37
CA GLY A 366 27.54 -3.75 19.23
C GLY A 366 26.10 -3.85 18.70
N LEU A 367 25.89 -3.58 17.41
CA LEU A 367 24.58 -3.57 16.76
C LEU A 367 24.39 -4.82 15.90
N GLU A 368 23.15 -5.34 15.84
CA GLU A 368 22.81 -6.42 14.93
C GLU A 368 22.61 -5.87 13.50
N PRO A 369 23.47 -6.23 12.52
CA PRO A 369 23.44 -5.64 11.19
C PRO A 369 22.11 -5.79 10.44
N THR A 370 21.41 -6.93 10.62
CA THR A 370 20.11 -7.18 9.98
C THR A 370 18.99 -6.31 10.54
N ASP A 371 19.15 -5.75 11.74
CA ASP A 371 18.17 -4.84 12.34
C ASP A 371 18.39 -3.38 11.93
N VAL A 372 19.62 -3.02 11.56
CA VAL A 372 20.03 -1.62 11.42
C VAL A 372 20.45 -1.21 10.02
N ALA A 373 20.76 -2.14 9.12
CA ALA A 373 21.27 -1.83 7.77
C ALA A 373 20.39 -2.44 6.68
N PHE A 374 19.62 -1.59 6.00
CA PHE A 374 18.75 -1.95 4.88
C PHE A 374 19.39 -1.48 3.57
N TYR A 375 19.91 -2.40 2.77
CA TYR A 375 20.59 -2.09 1.52
C TYR A 375 19.61 -1.80 0.40
N GLY A 376 19.57 -0.54 -0.06
CA GLY A 376 18.61 -0.05 -1.05
C GLY A 376 18.80 -0.64 -2.43
N ILE A 377 17.70 -0.99 -3.08
CA ILE A 377 17.61 -1.36 -4.50
C ILE A 377 16.76 -0.30 -5.20
N GLU A 378 17.29 0.26 -6.29
CA GLU A 378 16.59 1.31 -7.03
C GLU A 378 15.65 0.68 -8.07
N MET A 379 14.42 0.39 -7.65
CA MET A 379 13.39 -0.24 -8.47
C MET A 379 12.66 0.74 -9.39
N GLN A 380 12.60 2.04 -9.06
CA GLN A 380 11.99 3.06 -9.91
C GLN A 380 12.66 3.07 -11.31
N LYS A 381 13.99 3.04 -11.34
CA LYS A 381 14.75 2.93 -12.60
C LYS A 381 15.06 1.50 -13.01
N GLY A 382 15.19 0.59 -12.05
CA GLY A 382 15.65 -0.78 -12.29
C GLY A 382 14.58 -1.75 -12.72
N GLY A 383 13.33 -1.57 -12.27
CA GLY A 383 12.28 -2.57 -12.37
C GLY A 383 12.81 -3.95 -11.93
N PHE A 384 12.62 -4.96 -12.77
CA PHE A 384 13.10 -6.33 -12.58
C PHE A 384 14.60 -6.52 -12.85
N ASN A 385 15.31 -5.51 -13.35
CA ASN A 385 16.73 -5.58 -13.66
C ASN A 385 17.51 -4.41 -13.03
N PRO A 386 17.53 -4.26 -11.70
CA PRO A 386 18.32 -3.21 -11.04
C PRO A 386 19.83 -3.45 -11.20
N ILE A 387 20.63 -2.43 -10.86
CA ILE A 387 22.10 -2.55 -10.83
C ILE A 387 22.50 -3.41 -9.63
N GLU A 388 21.81 -3.17 -8.52
CA GLU A 388 21.95 -3.82 -7.23
C GLU A 388 21.51 -5.29 -7.28
N ASP A 389 22.31 -6.20 -6.73
CA ASP A 389 22.08 -7.65 -6.83
C ASP A 389 22.06 -8.32 -5.45
N PHE A 390 20.94 -8.22 -4.75
CA PHE A 390 20.80 -8.75 -3.39
C PHE A 390 20.82 -10.27 -3.36
N GLY A 391 20.46 -10.93 -4.47
CA GLY A 391 20.59 -12.37 -4.66
C GLY A 391 22.03 -12.89 -4.54
N THR A 392 23.05 -12.03 -4.59
CA THR A 392 24.42 -12.42 -4.25
C THR A 392 24.60 -12.69 -2.75
N LEU A 393 23.86 -11.97 -1.88
CA LEU A 393 23.94 -12.01 -0.42
C LEU A 393 22.90 -12.93 0.21
N ALA A 394 21.67 -12.92 -0.31
CA ALA A 394 20.53 -13.68 0.22
C ALA A 394 20.01 -14.70 -0.80
N GLY A 395 19.43 -15.79 -0.31
CA GLY A 395 18.97 -16.91 -1.12
C GLY A 395 18.90 -18.20 -0.30
N PRO A 396 18.19 -19.24 -0.78
CA PRO A 396 18.20 -20.58 -0.17
C PRO A 396 19.64 -21.06 0.07
N GLY A 397 19.92 -21.49 1.31
CA GLY A 397 21.23 -21.97 1.74
C GLY A 397 22.28 -20.87 2.00
N LYS A 398 21.89 -19.59 1.91
CA LYS A 398 22.75 -18.45 2.28
C LYS A 398 22.36 -17.89 3.66
N ASP A 399 23.34 -17.32 4.34
CA ASP A 399 23.15 -16.61 5.62
C ASP A 399 23.43 -15.10 5.43
N PRO A 400 22.47 -14.34 4.88
CA PRO A 400 22.61 -12.90 4.71
C PRO A 400 22.79 -12.18 6.04
N THR A 401 23.77 -11.29 6.09
CA THR A 401 24.13 -10.54 7.30
C THR A 401 23.63 -9.10 7.29
N VAL A 402 22.74 -8.74 6.38
CA VAL A 402 22.13 -7.40 6.26
C VAL A 402 20.68 -7.55 5.78
N SER A 403 19.90 -6.47 5.89
CA SER A 403 18.54 -6.38 5.38
C SER A 403 18.50 -5.64 4.04
N VAL A 404 17.34 -5.68 3.36
CA VAL A 404 17.15 -5.08 2.03
C VAL A 404 16.10 -3.98 2.08
N ALA A 405 16.31 -2.94 1.29
CA ALA A 405 15.34 -1.87 1.11
C ALA A 405 14.94 -1.77 -0.37
N LEU A 406 13.65 -1.61 -0.66
CA LEU A 406 13.15 -1.38 -2.02
C LEU A 406 12.68 0.07 -2.15
N PHE A 407 13.13 0.72 -3.21
CA PHE A 407 12.68 2.06 -3.55
C PHE A 407 11.75 2.04 -4.76
N VAL A 408 10.47 2.30 -4.48
CA VAL A 408 9.39 2.46 -5.46
C VAL A 408 9.28 1.22 -6.35
N GLU A 409 9.10 0.06 -5.71
CA GLU A 409 8.95 -1.23 -6.37
C GLU A 409 7.71 -1.31 -7.26
N ASP A 410 6.71 -0.49 -6.98
CA ASP A 410 5.44 -0.37 -7.67
C ASP A 410 5.45 0.58 -8.87
N ASN A 411 6.60 1.22 -9.18
CA ASN A 411 6.70 2.19 -10.28
C ASN A 411 6.24 1.64 -11.65
N TYR A 412 6.33 0.33 -11.86
CA TYR A 412 5.83 -0.32 -13.08
C TYR A 412 4.30 -0.17 -13.21
N TRP A 413 3.56 -0.21 -12.09
CA TRP A 413 2.12 0.01 -12.05
C TRP A 413 1.80 1.47 -12.36
N GLN A 414 2.51 2.40 -11.70
CA GLN A 414 2.32 3.82 -11.95
C GLN A 414 2.57 4.16 -13.42
N THR A 415 3.69 3.71 -14.00
CA THR A 415 4.01 3.91 -15.41
C THR A 415 2.92 3.33 -16.33
N ALA A 416 2.33 2.19 -15.96
CA ALA A 416 1.23 1.58 -16.71
C ALA A 416 -0.05 2.41 -16.64
N ALA A 417 -0.41 2.92 -15.46
CA ALA A 417 -1.56 3.80 -15.25
C ALA A 417 -1.42 5.09 -16.06
N GLU A 418 -0.25 5.72 -16.03
CA GLU A 418 0.04 6.91 -16.85
C GLU A 418 -0.02 6.61 -18.35
N GLY A 419 0.35 5.39 -18.74
CA GLY A 419 0.28 4.90 -20.11
C GLY A 419 -1.10 4.39 -20.55
N GLY A 420 -2.13 4.44 -19.70
CA GLY A 420 -3.47 3.96 -20.06
C GLY A 420 -3.63 2.44 -20.04
N LYS A 421 -2.77 1.68 -19.34
CA LYS A 421 -2.65 0.22 -19.48
C LYS A 421 -3.15 -0.61 -18.28
N VAL A 422 -3.99 -0.04 -17.43
CA VAL A 422 -4.59 -0.69 -16.24
C VAL A 422 -6.05 -0.25 -16.01
N PHE A 423 -6.73 0.17 -17.09
CA PHE A 423 -8.10 0.70 -17.01
C PHE A 423 -9.15 -0.39 -17.17
N THR A 424 -8.79 -1.49 -17.81
CA THR A 424 -9.64 -2.68 -17.94
C THR A 424 -9.19 -3.80 -16.99
N VAL A 425 -10.11 -4.73 -16.71
CA VAL A 425 -9.84 -5.93 -15.90
C VAL A 425 -8.70 -6.77 -16.48
N ASP A 426 -8.66 -6.97 -17.80
CA ASP A 426 -7.63 -7.79 -18.47
C ASP A 426 -6.24 -7.15 -18.43
N GLU A 427 -6.21 -5.84 -18.58
CA GLU A 427 -5.00 -5.04 -18.40
C GLU A 427 -4.46 -5.15 -16.98
N ARG A 428 -5.31 -4.91 -15.97
CA ARG A 428 -4.92 -5.07 -14.56
C ARG A 428 -4.46 -6.49 -14.26
N ARG A 429 -5.15 -7.51 -14.77
CA ARG A 429 -4.75 -8.92 -14.64
C ARG A 429 -3.30 -9.15 -15.11
N SER A 430 -2.91 -8.57 -16.24
CA SER A 430 -1.54 -8.67 -16.76
C SER A 430 -0.52 -8.00 -15.84
N TYR A 431 -0.84 -6.85 -15.25
CA TYR A 431 0.03 -6.17 -14.28
C TYR A 431 0.06 -6.82 -12.89
N ARG A 432 -1.01 -7.51 -12.49
CA ARG A 432 -1.02 -8.36 -11.29
C ARG A 432 -0.17 -9.61 -11.46
N ASP A 433 0.05 -10.08 -12.68
CA ASP A 433 1.03 -11.14 -12.95
C ASP A 433 2.49 -10.63 -12.83
N TYR A 434 2.79 -9.42 -13.30
CA TYR A 434 4.08 -8.78 -13.00
C TYR A 434 4.28 -8.61 -11.49
N GLU A 435 3.26 -8.16 -10.76
CA GLU A 435 3.29 -8.11 -9.30
C GLU A 435 3.63 -9.48 -8.70
N ARG A 436 2.92 -10.54 -9.13
CA ARG A 436 3.22 -11.90 -8.67
C ARG A 436 4.66 -12.30 -8.93
N LYS A 437 5.24 -11.94 -10.08
CA LYS A 437 6.63 -12.22 -10.40
C LYS A 437 7.63 -11.37 -9.62
N MET A 438 7.25 -10.14 -9.24
CA MET A 438 8.06 -9.28 -8.36
C MET A 438 8.27 -9.93 -7.00
N TRP A 439 7.21 -10.52 -6.45
CA TRP A 439 7.25 -11.07 -5.10
C TRP A 439 7.62 -12.56 -5.07
N SER A 440 7.08 -13.37 -5.98
CA SER A 440 7.26 -14.84 -5.98
C SER A 440 8.31 -15.34 -6.97
N GLY A 441 8.89 -14.45 -7.79
CA GLY A 441 9.87 -14.80 -8.82
C GLY A 441 9.22 -15.16 -10.16
N PRO A 442 10.02 -15.36 -11.22
CA PRO A 442 9.55 -15.47 -12.62
C PRO A 442 8.54 -16.58 -12.89
N LYS A 443 8.53 -17.64 -12.06
CA LYS A 443 7.57 -18.74 -12.14
C LYS A 443 6.23 -18.46 -11.43
N GLY A 444 6.14 -17.38 -10.66
CA GLY A 444 4.94 -16.98 -9.93
C GLY A 444 4.59 -17.87 -8.73
N ASN A 445 5.47 -18.80 -8.34
CA ASN A 445 5.32 -19.68 -7.18
C ASN A 445 6.49 -19.43 -6.21
N PRO A 446 6.23 -18.98 -4.96
CA PRO A 446 7.31 -18.62 -4.05
C PRO A 446 8.19 -19.81 -3.64
N ALA A 447 7.69 -21.05 -3.70
CA ALA A 447 8.50 -22.26 -3.46
C ALA A 447 9.45 -22.58 -4.62
N GLU A 448 9.25 -21.97 -5.79
CA GLU A 448 10.12 -22.08 -6.96
C GLU A 448 10.70 -20.72 -7.39
N SER A 449 10.84 -19.80 -6.44
CA SER A 449 11.46 -18.50 -6.66
C SER A 449 12.95 -18.61 -7.01
N GLY A 450 13.50 -17.54 -7.59
CA GLY A 450 14.85 -17.47 -8.14
C GLY A 450 14.84 -17.12 -9.63
N ARG A 451 15.86 -16.38 -10.09
CA ARG A 451 15.94 -15.94 -11.48
C ARG A 451 16.18 -17.11 -12.43
N LEU A 452 15.60 -17.04 -13.62
CA LEU A 452 15.80 -18.02 -14.70
C LEU A 452 17.01 -17.69 -15.57
N GLU A 453 17.40 -16.41 -15.59
CA GLU A 453 18.48 -15.87 -16.41
C GLU A 453 19.34 -14.93 -15.58
N GLN A 454 20.60 -14.74 -15.98
CA GLN A 454 21.47 -13.77 -15.33
C GLN A 454 21.20 -12.36 -15.87
N SER A 455 21.19 -11.38 -14.97
CA SER A 455 21.08 -9.97 -15.31
C SER A 455 22.22 -9.52 -16.23
N THR A 456 21.88 -8.80 -17.30
CA THR A 456 22.85 -8.12 -18.16
C THR A 456 23.37 -6.86 -17.47
N LYS A 457 24.66 -6.85 -17.12
CA LYS A 457 25.30 -5.69 -16.49
C LYS A 457 25.49 -4.55 -17.52
N PRO A 458 25.36 -3.27 -17.12
CA PRO A 458 25.27 -2.77 -15.74
C PRO A 458 23.86 -2.81 -15.10
N GLY A 459 22.86 -3.48 -15.69
CA GLY A 459 21.46 -3.42 -15.24
C GLY A 459 20.71 -2.24 -15.86
N ARG A 460 19.53 -1.91 -15.32
CA ARG A 460 18.62 -0.82 -15.76
C ARG A 460 18.31 -0.82 -17.26
N THR A 461 18.28 -2.00 -17.85
CA THR A 461 17.91 -2.26 -19.24
C THR A 461 16.88 -3.37 -19.25
N ASP A 462 15.96 -3.34 -20.21
CA ASP A 462 14.88 -4.34 -20.28
C ASP A 462 14.19 -4.55 -18.92
N ILE A 463 13.83 -3.44 -18.27
CA ILE A 463 13.44 -3.38 -16.85
C ILE A 463 12.13 -4.13 -16.52
N MET A 464 11.44 -4.63 -17.54
CA MET A 464 10.24 -5.48 -17.40
C MET A 464 10.56 -6.98 -17.57
N ASN A 465 11.82 -7.34 -17.77
CA ASN A 465 12.24 -8.74 -17.88
C ASN A 465 12.26 -9.43 -16.53
N THR A 466 11.14 -10.07 -16.22
CA THR A 466 10.97 -10.85 -14.99
C THR A 466 11.93 -12.04 -14.85
N ARG A 467 12.55 -12.52 -15.94
CA ARG A 467 13.40 -13.73 -15.94
C ARG A 467 14.74 -13.52 -15.26
N VAL A 468 15.20 -12.27 -15.15
CA VAL A 468 16.47 -11.90 -14.48
C VAL A 468 16.29 -11.47 -13.02
N TRP A 469 15.05 -11.52 -12.51
CA TRP A 469 14.69 -11.18 -11.14
C TRP A 469 14.48 -12.44 -10.30
N ASP A 470 14.92 -12.43 -9.03
CA ASP A 470 14.75 -13.61 -8.16
C ASP A 470 13.34 -13.75 -7.61
N GLY A 471 12.65 -12.63 -7.36
CA GLY A 471 11.48 -12.61 -6.50
C GLY A 471 11.86 -12.40 -5.04
N ILE A 472 11.11 -11.54 -4.33
CA ILE A 472 11.36 -11.27 -2.90
C ILE A 472 11.29 -12.53 -2.03
N ALA A 473 10.40 -13.47 -2.34
CA ALA A 473 10.29 -14.76 -1.67
C ALA A 473 11.54 -15.64 -1.81
N HIS A 474 12.47 -15.31 -2.71
CA HIS A 474 13.79 -15.95 -2.79
C HIS A 474 14.77 -15.41 -1.74
N TRP A 475 14.54 -14.21 -1.20
CA TRP A 475 15.46 -13.54 -0.29
C TRP A 475 14.93 -13.48 1.14
N ILE A 476 13.61 -13.37 1.30
CA ILE A 476 12.93 -13.07 2.56
C ILE A 476 12.00 -14.23 2.93
N VAL A 477 12.17 -14.73 4.15
CA VAL A 477 11.22 -15.68 4.75
C VAL A 477 9.88 -15.01 4.96
N GLU A 478 8.79 -15.68 4.58
CA GLU A 478 7.46 -15.15 4.83
C GLU A 478 7.14 -15.02 6.33
N ARG A 479 6.56 -13.88 6.69
CA ARG A 479 6.02 -13.52 8.00
C ARG A 479 4.53 -13.83 8.04
N SER A 480 3.99 -13.99 9.23
CA SER A 480 2.55 -14.20 9.41
C SER A 480 2.04 -13.59 10.70
N ALA A 481 0.87 -12.95 10.61
CA ALA A 481 0.11 -12.44 11.75
C ALA A 481 -1.06 -13.37 12.15
N PHE A 482 -1.07 -14.64 11.69
CA PHE A 482 -2.09 -15.63 12.00
C PHE A 482 -1.73 -16.47 13.23
N SER A 483 -1.73 -15.83 14.41
CA SER A 483 -1.47 -16.45 15.72
C SER A 483 -2.72 -16.92 16.46
N ALA A 484 -3.90 -16.43 16.08
CA ALA A 484 -5.18 -16.78 16.70
C ALA A 484 -6.32 -16.85 15.69
N LEU A 485 -7.40 -17.53 16.06
CA LEU A 485 -8.68 -17.47 15.36
C LEU A 485 -9.43 -16.17 15.74
N PRO A 486 -10.30 -15.64 14.86
CA PRO A 486 -10.65 -16.20 13.55
C PRO A 486 -9.63 -15.88 12.44
N ILE A 487 -9.69 -16.68 11.37
CA ILE A 487 -9.18 -16.33 10.04
C ILE A 487 -10.40 -16.03 9.18
N ASP A 488 -10.43 -14.87 8.53
CA ASP A 488 -11.40 -14.51 7.51
C ASP A 488 -10.65 -13.88 6.33
N TYR A 489 -10.72 -14.53 5.18
CA TYR A 489 -10.05 -14.11 3.95
C TYR A 489 -11.05 -14.21 2.81
N ASN A 490 -11.50 -13.07 2.30
CA ASN A 490 -12.49 -12.93 1.24
C ASN A 490 -11.84 -12.58 -0.11
N VAL A 491 -10.51 -12.71 -0.22
CA VAL A 491 -9.73 -12.34 -1.39
C VAL A 491 -9.80 -10.83 -1.68
N ASN A 492 -10.19 -10.01 -0.70
CA ASN A 492 -10.28 -8.57 -0.88
C ASN A 492 -8.87 -7.95 -0.83
N ILE A 493 -8.48 -7.31 -1.92
CA ILE A 493 -7.16 -6.67 -2.09
C ILE A 493 -7.21 -5.14 -1.96
N GLY A 494 -8.31 -4.57 -1.44
CA GLY A 494 -8.42 -3.14 -1.19
C GLY A 494 -8.72 -2.28 -2.43
N VAL A 495 -9.19 -2.87 -3.52
CA VAL A 495 -9.61 -2.19 -4.76
C VAL A 495 -10.64 -3.06 -5.48
N GLY A 496 -11.40 -2.50 -6.42
CA GLY A 496 -12.17 -3.26 -7.43
C GLY A 496 -13.12 -2.41 -8.26
N SER A 497 -13.51 -2.90 -9.45
CA SER A 497 -14.52 -2.24 -10.30
C SER A 497 -15.96 -2.34 -9.78
N GLN A 498 -16.19 -3.25 -8.84
CA GLN A 498 -17.50 -3.56 -8.28
C GLN A 498 -17.35 -3.91 -6.80
N PHE A 499 -18.45 -3.83 -6.06
CA PHE A 499 -18.51 -4.30 -4.68
C PHE A 499 -19.66 -5.27 -4.50
N ARG A 500 -19.35 -6.43 -3.91
CA ARG A 500 -20.31 -7.50 -3.62
C ARG A 500 -20.43 -7.75 -2.13
N LEU A 501 -21.65 -8.04 -1.70
CA LEU A 501 -22.02 -8.48 -0.36
C LEU A 501 -22.72 -9.83 -0.49
N ALA A 502 -22.16 -10.89 0.11
CA ALA A 502 -22.68 -12.26 0.00
C ALA A 502 -23.02 -12.68 -1.46
N GLY A 503 -22.15 -12.33 -2.41
CA GLY A 503 -22.27 -12.62 -3.84
C GLY A 503 -23.19 -11.66 -4.61
N ALA A 504 -24.02 -10.88 -3.93
CA ALA A 504 -24.87 -9.87 -4.56
C ALA A 504 -24.08 -8.59 -4.85
N GLN A 505 -24.16 -8.09 -6.09
CA GLN A 505 -23.57 -6.82 -6.47
C GLN A 505 -24.37 -5.66 -5.87
N VAL A 506 -23.70 -4.82 -5.07
CA VAL A 506 -24.29 -3.65 -4.39
C VAL A 506 -23.65 -2.34 -4.82
N SER A 507 -22.59 -2.41 -5.62
CA SER A 507 -22.00 -1.29 -6.34
C SER A 507 -21.33 -1.80 -7.62
N ASP A 508 -21.47 -1.03 -8.69
CA ASP A 508 -20.79 -1.14 -9.98
C ASP A 508 -19.77 -0.01 -10.20
N ARG A 509 -19.53 0.80 -9.17
CA ARG A 509 -18.51 1.86 -9.19
C ARG A 509 -17.16 1.31 -8.76
N GLY A 510 -16.12 1.70 -9.49
CA GLY A 510 -14.73 1.54 -9.09
C GLY A 510 -14.47 2.15 -7.72
N TRP A 511 -13.70 1.46 -6.89
CA TRP A 511 -13.34 1.88 -5.55
C TRP A 511 -11.94 1.40 -5.19
N ASP A 512 -11.28 2.11 -4.29
CA ASP A 512 -10.07 1.67 -3.60
C ASP A 512 -10.14 2.06 -2.12
N ASN A 513 -9.66 1.17 -1.27
CA ASN A 513 -9.43 1.40 0.14
C ASN A 513 -8.55 0.25 0.64
N GLN A 514 -7.24 0.47 0.66
CA GLN A 514 -6.28 -0.52 1.17
C GLN A 514 -6.59 -0.95 2.61
N GLY A 515 -7.26 -0.09 3.38
CA GLY A 515 -7.67 -0.34 4.77
C GLY A 515 -8.70 -1.46 4.92
N ILE A 516 -9.44 -1.81 3.86
CA ILE A 516 -10.36 -2.95 3.88
C ILE A 516 -9.81 -4.20 3.18
N ALA A 517 -8.57 -4.15 2.69
CA ALA A 517 -7.89 -5.35 2.23
C ALA A 517 -7.81 -6.37 3.38
N ASP A 518 -7.91 -7.65 3.01
CA ASP A 518 -7.77 -8.74 3.95
C ASP A 518 -6.33 -8.80 4.47
N ARG A 519 -6.15 -9.47 5.61
CA ARG A 519 -4.80 -9.92 5.99
C ARG A 519 -4.26 -10.81 4.87
N ALA A 520 -3.00 -10.60 4.48
CA ALA A 520 -2.44 -11.18 3.27
C ALA A 520 -2.50 -12.72 3.31
N LEU A 521 -2.84 -13.33 2.17
CA LEU A 521 -2.56 -14.74 1.93
C LEU A 521 -1.04 -14.92 1.98
N THR A 522 -0.55 -15.86 2.78
CA THR A 522 0.88 -15.98 3.05
C THR A 522 1.67 -16.23 1.76
N TRP A 523 1.14 -17.08 0.88
CA TRP A 523 1.79 -17.45 -0.39
C TRP A 523 0.88 -17.21 -1.59
N GLN A 524 1.35 -16.45 -2.57
CA GLN A 524 0.60 -16.09 -3.78
C GLN A 524 1.41 -16.47 -5.05
N TYR A 525 1.13 -17.61 -5.71
CA TYR A 525 0.46 -18.77 -5.09
C TYR A 525 1.44 -19.94 -4.99
N TRP A 526 1.57 -20.49 -3.79
CA TRP A 526 2.29 -21.74 -3.59
C TRP A 526 1.33 -22.89 -3.89
N THR A 527 1.47 -23.44 -5.10
CA THR A 527 0.69 -24.58 -5.56
C THR A 527 1.56 -25.82 -5.74
N GLU A 528 0.95 -26.99 -5.61
CA GLU A 528 1.51 -28.29 -5.98
C GLU A 528 0.56 -29.01 -6.95
N GLY A 529 1.10 -29.86 -7.82
CA GLY A 529 0.34 -30.53 -8.88
C GLY A 529 0.05 -29.62 -10.07
N ASP A 530 -1.06 -29.89 -10.75
CA ASP A 530 -1.54 -29.25 -11.96
C ASP A 530 -2.58 -28.13 -11.69
N LEU A 531 -2.65 -27.65 -10.44
CA LEU A 531 -3.54 -26.57 -10.01
C LEU A 531 -3.02 -25.20 -10.47
N ALA A 532 -3.78 -24.54 -11.33
CA ALA A 532 -3.62 -23.13 -11.67
C ALA A 532 -4.49 -22.25 -10.78
N VAL A 533 -3.92 -21.14 -10.29
CA VAL A 533 -4.61 -20.15 -9.44
C VAL A 533 -4.25 -18.76 -9.90
N ASP A 534 -5.25 -17.92 -10.13
CA ASP A 534 -5.10 -16.51 -10.46
C ASP A 534 -6.10 -15.65 -9.71
N LEU A 535 -5.76 -14.37 -9.49
CA LEU A 535 -6.70 -13.39 -8.97
C LEU A 535 -7.76 -13.07 -10.05
N ASP A 536 -9.02 -13.07 -9.68
CA ASP A 536 -10.15 -12.77 -10.56
C ASP A 536 -10.96 -11.59 -10.01
N GLU A 537 -11.20 -10.58 -10.84
CA GLU A 537 -11.95 -9.35 -10.54
C GLU A 537 -13.35 -9.38 -11.18
N THR A 538 -13.67 -10.43 -11.95
CA THR A 538 -14.94 -10.54 -12.69
C THR A 538 -16.13 -10.87 -11.80
N ASP A 539 -15.92 -11.60 -10.70
CA ASP A 539 -16.94 -11.94 -9.71
C ASP A 539 -16.30 -12.19 -8.33
N ALA A 540 -17.08 -12.03 -7.27
CA ALA A 540 -16.63 -12.11 -5.88
C ALA A 540 -17.75 -12.56 -4.92
N TRP A 541 -17.36 -13.18 -3.81
CA TRP A 541 -18.29 -13.43 -2.70
C TRP A 541 -18.47 -12.15 -1.84
N GLU A 542 -17.37 -11.50 -1.48
CA GLU A 542 -17.34 -10.27 -0.68
C GLU A 542 -16.26 -9.34 -1.25
N GLY A 543 -16.55 -8.04 -1.37
CA GLY A 543 -15.62 -7.09 -1.97
C GLY A 543 -15.60 -7.16 -3.50
N GLY A 544 -14.41 -7.14 -4.10
CA GLY A 544 -14.25 -7.02 -5.56
C GLY A 544 -13.52 -8.17 -6.25
N HIS A 545 -13.10 -9.21 -5.51
CA HIS A 545 -12.17 -10.21 -6.02
C HIS A 545 -12.50 -11.64 -5.55
N SER A 546 -12.03 -12.62 -6.30
CA SER A 546 -11.99 -14.04 -5.96
C SER A 546 -10.71 -14.70 -6.51
N LEU A 547 -10.51 -15.99 -6.24
CA LEU A 547 -9.45 -16.78 -6.86
C LEU A 547 -10.05 -17.65 -7.96
N ALA A 548 -9.67 -17.43 -9.21
CA ALA A 548 -9.93 -18.37 -10.28
C ALA A 548 -9.05 -19.61 -10.09
N VAL A 549 -9.65 -20.80 -10.16
CA VAL A 549 -8.96 -22.08 -9.99
C VAL A 549 -9.30 -23.04 -11.13
N SER A 550 -8.30 -23.77 -11.62
CA SER A 550 -8.50 -24.85 -12.58
C SER A 550 -7.47 -25.96 -12.42
N GLY A 551 -7.85 -27.21 -12.69
CA GLY A 551 -6.98 -28.38 -12.56
C GLY A 551 -7.13 -29.08 -11.21
N SER A 552 -6.06 -29.73 -10.73
CA SER A 552 -6.07 -30.46 -9.47
C SER A 552 -4.76 -30.33 -8.72
N GLY A 553 -4.81 -30.16 -7.40
CA GLY A 553 -3.59 -29.96 -6.62
C GLY A 553 -3.81 -29.41 -5.22
N ILE A 554 -2.74 -28.88 -4.64
CA ILE A 554 -2.74 -28.27 -3.30
C ILE A 554 -2.44 -26.78 -3.45
N LEU A 555 -3.19 -25.95 -2.72
CA LEU A 555 -2.92 -24.53 -2.50
C LEU A 555 -2.53 -24.34 -1.03
N HIS A 556 -1.30 -23.91 -0.77
CA HIS A 556 -0.89 -23.52 0.58
C HIS A 556 -1.32 -22.08 0.85
N CYS A 557 -2.15 -21.87 1.87
CA CYS A 557 -2.83 -20.58 2.08
C CYS A 557 -2.17 -19.74 3.17
N PHE A 558 -2.17 -20.26 4.40
CA PHE A 558 -1.77 -19.50 5.58
C PHE A 558 -0.67 -20.24 6.33
N LYS A 559 0.45 -19.54 6.57
CA LYS A 559 1.38 -19.91 7.64
C LYS A 559 0.78 -19.46 8.95
N THR A 560 0.78 -20.32 9.96
CA THR A 560 0.03 -20.08 11.19
C THR A 560 0.79 -20.56 12.41
N ASP A 561 0.35 -20.14 13.58
CA ASP A 561 0.74 -20.79 14.84
C ASP A 561 -0.46 -20.90 15.79
N LEU A 562 -1.49 -21.60 15.32
CA LEU A 562 -2.82 -21.61 15.94
C LEU A 562 -2.99 -22.75 16.93
N THR A 563 -3.69 -22.47 18.02
CA THR A 563 -4.24 -23.50 18.91
C THR A 563 -5.75 -23.57 18.71
N ILE A 564 -6.29 -24.76 18.43
CA ILE A 564 -7.74 -25.00 18.40
C ILE A 564 -8.15 -25.65 19.72
N ARG A 565 -8.54 -24.82 20.70
CA ARG A 565 -8.92 -25.29 22.05
C ARG A 565 -10.32 -25.91 22.09
N ARG A 566 -11.19 -25.48 21.19
CA ARG A 566 -12.57 -25.94 21.03
C ARG A 566 -12.83 -26.22 19.56
N ALA A 567 -13.80 -27.06 19.25
CA ALA A 567 -14.13 -27.38 17.86
C ALA A 567 -14.35 -26.09 17.04
N ALA A 568 -13.68 -26.01 15.89
CA ALA A 568 -13.78 -24.89 14.96
C ALA A 568 -14.51 -25.31 13.68
N ARG A 569 -15.04 -24.33 12.96
CA ARG A 569 -15.58 -24.49 11.61
C ARG A 569 -14.57 -23.93 10.64
N ALA A 570 -14.19 -24.71 9.64
CA ALA A 570 -13.60 -24.20 8.41
C ALA A 570 -14.71 -24.08 7.36
N ARG A 571 -14.77 -22.95 6.66
CA ARG A 571 -15.72 -22.66 5.59
C ARG A 571 -14.98 -22.13 4.38
N VAL A 572 -15.28 -22.68 3.20
CA VAL A 572 -14.77 -22.20 1.92
C VAL A 572 -15.95 -21.89 1.02
N ARG A 573 -15.96 -20.69 0.42
CA ARG A 573 -16.97 -20.29 -0.57
C ARG A 573 -16.44 -20.60 -1.96
N VAL A 574 -17.22 -21.34 -2.76
CA VAL A 574 -16.83 -21.73 -4.12
C VAL A 574 -17.94 -21.48 -5.13
N GLN A 575 -17.58 -21.25 -6.39
CA GLN A 575 -18.49 -21.15 -7.52
C GLN A 575 -17.97 -22.03 -8.67
N GLY A 576 -18.84 -22.67 -9.44
CA GLY A 576 -18.46 -23.63 -10.49
C GLY A 576 -18.31 -25.07 -9.99
N ASP A 577 -17.64 -25.92 -10.78
CA ASP A 577 -17.31 -27.31 -10.38
C ASP A 577 -15.99 -27.31 -9.62
N VAL A 578 -16.02 -26.87 -8.36
CA VAL A 578 -14.85 -26.84 -7.48
C VAL A 578 -15.10 -27.72 -6.26
N ARG A 579 -14.23 -28.72 -6.08
CA ARG A 579 -14.18 -29.58 -4.90
C ARG A 579 -13.00 -29.16 -4.02
N VAL A 580 -13.24 -29.10 -2.71
CA VAL A 580 -12.24 -28.64 -1.74
C VAL A 580 -12.19 -29.57 -0.53
N GLU A 581 -10.99 -29.90 -0.08
CA GLU A 581 -10.71 -30.39 1.28
C GLU A 581 -9.83 -29.37 2.02
N VAL A 582 -10.04 -29.21 3.33
CA VAL A 582 -9.17 -28.36 4.16
C VAL A 582 -8.09 -29.21 4.81
N GLY A 583 -6.84 -28.78 4.68
CA GLY A 583 -5.65 -29.45 5.18
C GLY A 583 -5.02 -28.71 6.36
N LEU A 584 -4.70 -29.45 7.42
CA LEU A 584 -3.98 -28.93 8.59
C LEU A 584 -2.59 -29.57 8.66
N THR A 585 -1.54 -28.75 8.72
CA THR A 585 -0.17 -29.21 9.04
C THR A 585 0.12 -28.86 10.51
N LEU A 586 0.50 -29.84 11.33
CA LEU A 586 0.81 -29.63 12.74
C LEU A 586 2.31 -29.36 12.92
N ARG A 587 2.68 -28.54 13.93
CA ARG A 587 4.10 -28.33 14.28
C ARG A 587 4.79 -29.64 14.70
N SER A 588 4.08 -30.57 15.31
CA SER A 588 4.59 -31.88 15.73
C SER A 588 4.82 -32.87 14.58
N ALA A 589 4.19 -32.65 13.42
CA ALA A 589 4.29 -33.49 12.23
C ALA A 589 4.30 -32.60 10.96
N PRO A 590 5.36 -31.80 10.75
CA PRO A 590 5.38 -30.76 9.71
C PRO A 590 5.43 -31.30 8.28
N ASP A 591 5.82 -32.56 8.10
CA ASP A 591 5.89 -33.30 6.84
C ASP A 591 4.55 -33.89 6.40
N ARG A 592 3.51 -33.79 7.24
CA ARG A 592 2.20 -34.40 7.00
C ARG A 592 1.06 -33.38 7.01
N ILE A 593 0.21 -33.45 5.98
CA ILE A 593 -1.05 -32.70 5.91
C ILE A 593 -2.22 -33.63 6.30
N VAL A 594 -3.00 -33.23 7.30
CA VAL A 594 -4.23 -33.91 7.72
C VAL A 594 -5.42 -33.28 7.00
N TRP A 595 -6.01 -34.01 6.06
CA TRP A 595 -7.15 -33.55 5.26
C TRP A 595 -8.48 -33.79 5.97
N ARG A 596 -9.39 -32.83 5.82
CA ARG A 596 -10.79 -32.92 6.25
C ARG A 596 -11.69 -32.68 5.04
N PRO A 597 -12.60 -33.61 4.73
CA PRO A 597 -13.57 -33.39 3.68
C PRO A 597 -14.46 -32.21 4.06
N MET A 598 -14.88 -31.44 3.05
CA MET A 598 -15.81 -30.34 3.22
C MET A 598 -17.15 -30.71 2.58
N GLU A 599 -18.24 -30.42 3.29
CA GLU A 599 -19.60 -30.74 2.86
C GLU A 599 -20.32 -29.46 2.44
N ARG A 600 -21.09 -29.54 1.35
CA ARG A 600 -21.90 -28.41 0.92
C ARG A 600 -23.06 -28.18 1.90
N VAL A 601 -23.15 -26.98 2.45
CA VAL A 601 -24.19 -26.63 3.46
C VAL A 601 -25.28 -25.68 2.92
N GLU A 602 -24.91 -24.72 2.09
CA GLU A 602 -25.84 -23.75 1.49
C GLU A 602 -25.30 -23.28 0.14
N THR A 603 -26.18 -22.72 -0.69
CA THR A 603 -25.81 -22.01 -1.92
C THR A 603 -26.56 -20.68 -1.94
N THR A 604 -25.82 -19.58 -2.10
CA THR A 604 -26.36 -18.22 -2.14
C THR A 604 -25.74 -17.47 -3.31
N ALA A 605 -26.56 -16.84 -4.16
CA ALA A 605 -26.09 -16.11 -5.34
C ALA A 605 -25.10 -16.91 -6.23
N GLY A 606 -25.32 -18.21 -6.38
CA GLY A 606 -24.44 -19.10 -7.15
C GLY A 606 -23.17 -19.57 -6.42
N TRP A 607 -22.87 -19.03 -5.24
CA TRP A 607 -21.75 -19.44 -4.40
C TRP A 607 -22.17 -20.54 -3.43
N ALA A 608 -21.55 -21.72 -3.55
CA ALA A 608 -21.69 -22.81 -2.61
C ALA A 608 -20.79 -22.63 -1.39
N ALA A 609 -21.35 -22.91 -0.24
CA ALA A 609 -20.67 -23.00 1.04
C ALA A 609 -20.20 -24.43 1.29
N LEU A 610 -18.90 -24.62 1.49
CA LEU A 610 -18.37 -25.90 1.92
C LEU A 610 -17.88 -25.77 3.36
N ASP A 611 -18.37 -26.60 4.27
CA ASP A 611 -17.98 -26.59 5.69
C ASP A 611 -17.25 -27.88 6.08
N ALA A 612 -16.26 -27.75 6.96
CA ALA A 612 -15.66 -28.85 7.69
C ALA A 612 -15.59 -28.53 9.18
N THR A 613 -15.74 -29.57 10.00
CA THR A 613 -15.49 -29.49 11.44
C THR A 613 -14.03 -29.77 11.71
N LEU A 614 -13.35 -28.81 12.34
CA LEU A 614 -12.00 -29.00 12.85
C LEU A 614 -12.10 -29.39 14.34
N PRO A 615 -11.61 -30.57 14.75
CA PRO A 615 -11.68 -30.98 16.15
C PRO A 615 -10.81 -30.07 17.03
N ALA A 616 -11.09 -30.08 18.34
CA ALA A 616 -10.14 -29.54 19.29
C ALA A 616 -8.84 -30.35 19.23
N LEU A 617 -7.70 -29.65 19.30
CA LEU A 617 -6.36 -30.23 19.22
C LEU A 617 -5.56 -29.78 20.45
N PRO A 618 -5.89 -30.28 21.65
CA PRO A 618 -5.22 -29.86 22.88
C PRO A 618 -3.72 -30.24 22.82
N GLY A 619 -2.85 -29.28 23.14
CA GLY A 619 -1.40 -29.47 23.14
C GLY A 619 -0.74 -29.37 21.76
N GLU A 620 -1.51 -29.28 20.68
CA GLU A 620 -0.99 -29.16 19.32
C GLU A 620 -1.07 -27.73 18.78
N ARG A 621 -0.20 -27.42 17.82
CA ARG A 621 -0.14 -26.13 17.12
C ARG A 621 -0.26 -26.37 15.62
N ILE A 622 -1.16 -25.66 14.95
CA ILE A 622 -1.29 -25.71 13.49
C ILE A 622 -0.29 -24.72 12.89
N ALA A 623 0.66 -25.25 12.13
CA ALA A 623 1.76 -24.52 11.50
C ALA A 623 1.38 -23.97 10.10
N ARG A 624 0.46 -24.64 9.41
CA ARG A 624 0.02 -24.28 8.07
C ARG A 624 -1.40 -24.77 7.78
N ILE A 625 -2.17 -23.93 7.09
CA ILE A 625 -3.47 -24.25 6.50
C ILE A 625 -3.32 -24.36 4.99
N SER A 626 -3.91 -25.38 4.39
CA SER A 626 -3.86 -25.62 2.93
C SER A 626 -5.22 -26.10 2.42
N LEU A 627 -5.46 -25.97 1.13
CA LEU A 627 -6.63 -26.51 0.45
C LEU A 627 -6.18 -27.54 -0.58
N ARG A 628 -6.86 -28.69 -0.64
CA ARG A 628 -6.77 -29.58 -1.81
C ARG A 628 -7.93 -29.21 -2.72
N VAL A 629 -7.62 -28.80 -3.93
CA VAL A 629 -8.58 -28.25 -4.89
C VAL A 629 -8.62 -29.14 -6.13
N ALA A 630 -9.81 -29.41 -6.65
CA ALA A 630 -9.99 -30.07 -7.93
C ALA A 630 -11.19 -29.49 -8.69
N GLY A 631 -11.04 -29.34 -10.00
CA GLY A 631 -12.09 -28.88 -10.91
C GLY A 631 -11.81 -27.51 -11.50
N SER A 632 -12.85 -26.74 -11.83
CA SER A 632 -12.72 -25.41 -12.45
C SER A 632 -13.80 -24.47 -11.97
N GLY A 633 -13.40 -23.27 -11.55
CA GLY A 633 -14.33 -22.25 -11.03
C GLY A 633 -13.61 -21.21 -10.18
N ARG A 634 -14.23 -20.82 -9.06
CA ARG A 634 -13.73 -19.77 -8.17
C ARG A 634 -13.73 -20.18 -6.71
N ILE A 635 -12.79 -19.65 -5.94
CA ILE A 635 -12.82 -19.60 -4.47
C ILE A 635 -13.03 -18.15 -4.05
N GLY A 636 -14.15 -17.87 -3.38
CA GLY A 636 -14.55 -16.52 -2.97
C GLY A 636 -14.17 -16.18 -1.53
N GLY A 637 -13.74 -17.17 -0.75
CA GLY A 637 -13.21 -16.90 0.59
C GLY A 637 -12.92 -18.16 1.40
N ILE A 638 -12.08 -18.00 2.41
CA ILE A 638 -11.64 -19.01 3.37
C ILE A 638 -11.82 -18.44 4.77
N GLN A 639 -12.63 -19.10 5.58
CA GLN A 639 -12.92 -18.69 6.95
C GLN A 639 -12.67 -19.85 7.92
N ILE A 640 -12.00 -19.57 9.04
CA ILE A 640 -11.85 -20.51 10.15
C ILE A 640 -12.16 -19.80 11.45
N ALA A 641 -13.14 -20.29 12.21
CA ALA A 641 -13.58 -19.69 13.46
C ALA A 641 -14.00 -20.75 14.48
N GLU A 642 -13.93 -20.44 15.77
CA GLU A 642 -14.51 -21.31 16.79
C GLU A 642 -16.01 -21.46 16.56
N ARG A 643 -16.55 -22.69 16.62
CA ARG A 643 -17.98 -22.94 16.35
C ARG A 643 -18.91 -22.14 17.26
N ALA A 644 -18.49 -21.87 18.49
CA ALA A 644 -19.29 -21.12 19.45
C ALA A 644 -19.48 -19.64 19.07
N THR A 645 -18.66 -19.10 18.17
CA THR A 645 -18.69 -17.69 17.79
C THR A 645 -19.30 -17.45 16.40
N THR A 646 -19.60 -18.49 15.62
CA THR A 646 -20.01 -18.34 14.21
C THR A 646 -21.34 -17.63 14.02
N ASP A 647 -22.23 -17.74 15.01
CA ASP A 647 -23.59 -17.19 14.95
C ASP A 647 -23.73 -15.88 15.74
N LEU A 648 -22.65 -15.41 16.38
CA LEU A 648 -22.65 -14.12 17.05
C LEU A 648 -22.79 -13.00 16.02
N ARG A 649 -23.43 -11.90 16.42
CA ARG A 649 -23.59 -10.70 15.61
C ARG A 649 -23.14 -9.49 16.43
N PRO A 650 -22.48 -8.51 15.81
CA PRO A 650 -22.20 -7.26 16.48
C PRO A 650 -23.51 -6.48 16.71
N ALA A 651 -23.50 -5.57 17.68
CA ALA A 651 -24.58 -4.60 17.85
C ALA A 651 -24.57 -3.56 16.72
N ALA A 652 -25.73 -2.97 16.45
CA ALA A 652 -25.84 -1.83 15.55
C ALA A 652 -25.16 -0.60 16.16
N VAL A 653 -24.60 0.29 15.33
CA VAL A 653 -23.90 1.48 15.82
C VAL A 653 -24.85 2.42 16.56
N SER A 654 -24.34 3.06 17.62
CA SER A 654 -25.01 4.17 18.31
C SER A 654 -24.45 5.53 17.88
N GLY A 655 -25.23 6.60 18.09
CA GLY A 655 -24.78 7.97 17.85
C GLY A 655 -24.51 8.31 16.37
N LEU A 656 -25.12 7.59 15.42
CA LEU A 656 -24.96 7.87 14.00
C LEU A 656 -25.44 9.30 13.68
N THR A 657 -24.54 10.10 13.12
CA THR A 657 -24.79 11.45 12.61
C THR A 657 -24.40 11.51 11.14
N VAL A 658 -25.23 12.15 10.33
CA VAL A 658 -25.01 12.33 8.89
C VAL A 658 -25.15 13.82 8.59
N SER A 659 -24.27 14.39 7.76
CA SER A 659 -24.29 15.80 7.39
C SER A 659 -24.06 16.00 5.90
N ASP A 660 -24.84 16.91 5.29
CA ASP A 660 -24.62 17.40 3.92
C ASP A 660 -23.51 18.45 3.95
N GLU A 661 -22.38 18.14 3.32
CA GLU A 661 -21.17 18.95 3.28
C GLU A 661 -21.14 19.90 2.07
N GLY A 662 -22.25 20.00 1.33
CA GLY A 662 -22.40 20.89 0.19
C GLY A 662 -22.26 20.18 -1.15
N LEU A 663 -22.28 20.97 -2.23
CA LEU A 663 -22.12 20.47 -3.59
C LEU A 663 -20.70 19.92 -3.77
N ALA A 664 -20.58 18.76 -4.43
CA ALA A 664 -19.30 18.24 -4.85
C ALA A 664 -18.65 19.18 -5.86
N LYS A 665 -17.32 19.30 -5.81
CA LYS A 665 -16.54 20.11 -6.75
C LYS A 665 -16.84 19.67 -8.19
N HIS A 666 -17.05 20.68 -9.05
CA HIS A 666 -17.38 20.50 -10.47
C HIS A 666 -18.73 19.83 -10.76
N GLU A 667 -19.55 19.59 -9.75
CA GLU A 667 -20.88 19.01 -9.88
C GLU A 667 -21.98 20.06 -9.69
N THR A 668 -23.14 19.84 -10.30
CA THR A 668 -24.31 20.73 -10.18
C THR A 668 -25.41 20.14 -9.30
N VAL A 669 -25.40 18.82 -9.08
CA VAL A 669 -26.44 18.09 -8.35
C VAL A 669 -25.83 17.25 -7.22
N LEU A 670 -24.70 16.59 -7.49
CA LEU A 670 -24.11 15.65 -6.54
C LEU A 670 -23.55 16.39 -5.31
N ARG A 671 -23.74 15.78 -4.14
CA ARG A 671 -23.38 16.37 -2.84
C ARG A 671 -22.38 15.50 -2.10
N ASN A 672 -21.59 16.14 -1.25
CA ASN A 672 -20.71 15.42 -0.35
C ASN A 672 -21.41 15.15 0.98
N VAL A 673 -21.19 13.98 1.57
CA VAL A 673 -21.87 13.56 2.82
C VAL A 673 -20.86 13.02 3.80
N SER A 674 -20.88 13.52 5.04
CA SER A 674 -20.05 13.03 6.13
C SER A 674 -20.86 12.23 7.16
N PHE A 675 -20.18 11.29 7.81
CA PHE A 675 -20.76 10.35 8.75
C PHE A 675 -19.88 10.23 9.99
N THR A 676 -20.49 10.20 11.18
CA THR A 676 -19.81 9.82 12.43
C THR A 676 -20.69 8.95 13.30
N TRP A 677 -20.10 8.08 14.10
CA TRP A 677 -20.81 7.21 15.05
C TRP A 677 -19.93 6.85 16.25
N ASN A 678 -20.46 6.07 17.19
CA ASN A 678 -19.69 5.46 18.27
C ASN A 678 -19.19 4.07 17.86
N LEU A 679 -17.93 3.76 18.17
CA LEU A 679 -17.38 2.43 17.92
C LEU A 679 -18.10 1.35 18.71
N GLU A 680 -18.38 0.25 18.04
CA GLU A 680 -18.96 -0.96 18.61
C GLU A 680 -17.86 -1.99 18.87
N LYS A 681 -17.72 -2.43 20.13
CA LYS A 681 -16.58 -3.24 20.60
C LYS A 681 -16.39 -4.56 19.83
N SER A 682 -17.49 -5.18 19.39
CA SER A 682 -17.47 -6.46 18.67
C SER A 682 -17.36 -6.29 17.15
N ALA A 683 -17.34 -5.05 16.64
CA ALA A 683 -17.19 -4.77 15.22
C ALA A 683 -15.71 -4.62 14.85
N SER A 684 -15.33 -5.15 13.69
CA SER A 684 -14.02 -4.94 13.05
C SER A 684 -14.11 -4.01 11.83
N ALA A 685 -15.31 -3.78 11.30
CA ALA A 685 -15.55 -2.87 10.19
C ALA A 685 -17.00 -2.37 10.17
N TYR A 686 -17.26 -1.38 9.33
CA TYR A 686 -18.58 -0.79 9.10
C TYR A 686 -18.83 -0.62 7.61
N ASP A 687 -19.95 -1.15 7.10
CA ASP A 687 -20.47 -0.80 5.77
C ASP A 687 -21.35 0.45 5.89
N VAL A 688 -21.16 1.40 4.97
CA VAL A 688 -21.98 2.61 4.83
C VAL A 688 -22.77 2.50 3.53
N LEU A 689 -24.09 2.67 3.62
CA LEU A 689 -25.02 2.46 2.52
C LEU A 689 -25.95 3.67 2.35
N GLN A 690 -26.38 3.92 1.12
CA GLN A 690 -27.49 4.82 0.79
C GLN A 690 -28.71 3.96 0.41
N ALA A 691 -29.84 4.19 1.07
CA ALA A 691 -31.10 3.57 0.68
C ALA A 691 -31.65 4.29 -0.55
N THR A 692 -31.84 3.56 -1.65
CA THR A 692 -32.42 4.07 -2.90
C THR A 692 -33.66 3.28 -3.28
N ASP A 693 -34.43 3.76 -4.26
CA ASP A 693 -35.59 3.05 -4.81
C ASP A 693 -35.21 1.70 -5.44
N ALA A 694 -33.97 1.55 -5.91
CA ALA A 694 -33.43 0.31 -6.48
C ALA A 694 -32.87 -0.65 -5.41
N GLY A 695 -32.88 -0.25 -4.13
CA GLY A 695 -32.25 -0.98 -3.02
C GLY A 695 -31.05 -0.24 -2.43
N ASP A 696 -30.31 -0.92 -1.57
CA ASP A 696 -29.17 -0.30 -0.87
C ASP A 696 -27.96 -0.22 -1.78
N ARG A 697 -27.50 1.01 -2.00
CA ARG A 697 -26.25 1.31 -2.68
C ARG A 697 -25.11 1.33 -1.67
N TRP A 698 -24.05 0.57 -1.92
CA TRP A 698 -22.85 0.64 -1.10
C TRP A 698 -22.05 1.91 -1.40
N LEU A 699 -21.71 2.66 -0.34
CA LEU A 699 -20.90 3.88 -0.43
C LEU A 699 -19.45 3.62 -0.06
N GLY A 700 -19.21 2.73 0.90
CA GLY A 700 -17.87 2.43 1.37
C GLY A 700 -17.86 1.51 2.60
N ARG A 701 -16.67 1.01 2.93
CA ARG A 701 -16.40 0.27 4.16
C ARG A 701 -15.19 0.89 4.87
N VAL A 702 -15.26 1.00 6.19
CA VAL A 702 -14.15 1.53 7.02
C VAL A 702 -14.00 0.77 8.34
N GLN A 703 -12.84 0.93 8.99
CA GLN A 703 -12.50 0.30 10.28
C GLN A 703 -12.40 1.35 11.40
N ARG A 704 -13.00 2.52 11.19
CA ARG A 704 -13.01 3.67 12.08
C ARG A 704 -14.43 4.21 12.24
N ASP A 705 -14.57 5.26 13.04
CA ASP A 705 -15.84 5.85 13.51
C ASP A 705 -16.31 7.06 12.70
N ALA A 706 -15.76 7.24 11.51
CA ALA A 706 -16.08 8.31 10.61
C ALA A 706 -15.93 7.87 9.15
N PHE A 707 -16.77 8.40 8.28
CA PHE A 707 -16.73 8.14 6.84
C PHE A 707 -17.12 9.40 6.07
N TYR A 708 -16.58 9.53 4.87
CA TYR A 708 -16.90 10.62 3.96
C TYR A 708 -17.21 10.04 2.59
N ALA A 709 -18.36 10.41 2.04
CA ALA A 709 -18.85 9.93 0.76
C ALA A 709 -18.86 11.10 -0.24
N LEU A 710 -18.13 10.93 -1.35
CA LEU A 710 -18.04 11.91 -2.42
C LEU A 710 -19.18 11.73 -3.43
N SER A 711 -19.66 12.85 -3.99
CA SER A 711 -20.54 12.87 -5.16
C SER A 711 -21.77 11.96 -5.05
N ILE A 712 -22.55 12.17 -3.99
CA ILE A 712 -23.78 11.46 -3.67
C ILE A 712 -24.99 12.14 -4.29
N ASP A 713 -25.80 11.37 -5.00
CA ASP A 713 -27.08 11.82 -5.55
C ASP A 713 -28.16 11.71 -4.46
N LEU A 714 -28.51 12.83 -3.84
CA LEU A 714 -29.55 12.87 -2.80
C LEU A 714 -30.98 12.75 -3.35
N GLU A 715 -31.19 12.86 -4.67
CA GLU A 715 -32.51 12.64 -5.28
C GLU A 715 -32.87 11.15 -5.33
N GLN A 716 -31.86 10.28 -5.47
CA GLN A 716 -32.03 8.82 -5.40
C GLN A 716 -32.37 8.30 -4.00
N GLY A 717 -32.15 9.11 -2.96
CA GLY A 717 -32.51 8.78 -1.59
C GLY A 717 -31.70 9.54 -0.54
N ARG A 718 -32.38 9.99 0.52
CA ARG A 718 -31.76 10.75 1.63
C ARG A 718 -31.56 9.95 2.91
N THR A 719 -31.90 8.66 2.89
CA THR A 719 -31.72 7.77 4.04
C THR A 719 -30.42 7.01 3.89
N PHE A 720 -29.58 7.09 4.91
CA PHE A 720 -28.31 6.40 4.96
C PHE A 720 -28.30 5.39 6.09
N ARG A 721 -27.50 4.34 5.92
CA ARG A 721 -27.40 3.23 6.86
C ARG A 721 -25.96 2.90 7.16
N VAL A 722 -25.69 2.56 8.42
CA VAL A 722 -24.40 2.00 8.85
C VAL A 722 -24.65 0.62 9.46
N VAL A 723 -23.85 -0.36 9.03
CA VAL A 723 -23.93 -1.76 9.47
C VAL A 723 -22.60 -2.15 10.08
N SER A 724 -22.62 -2.62 11.34
CA SER A 724 -21.45 -3.18 12.01
C SER A 724 -21.15 -4.58 11.48
N ILE A 725 -19.86 -4.90 11.30
CA ILE A 725 -19.38 -6.18 10.80
C ILE A 725 -18.37 -6.75 11.81
N ASP A 726 -18.54 -8.01 12.24
CA ASP A 726 -17.58 -8.68 13.11
C ASP A 726 -16.38 -9.28 12.34
N ALA A 727 -15.45 -9.88 13.09
CA ALA A 727 -14.21 -10.43 12.56
C ALA A 727 -14.37 -11.63 11.60
N ILE A 728 -15.60 -12.13 11.39
CA ILE A 728 -15.91 -13.21 10.43
C ILE A 728 -17.01 -12.81 9.44
N GLY A 729 -17.24 -11.51 9.28
CA GLY A 729 -18.16 -10.97 8.28
C GLY A 729 -19.63 -11.00 8.68
N ASN A 730 -19.96 -11.31 9.93
CA ASN A 730 -21.35 -11.26 10.36
C ASN A 730 -21.81 -9.83 10.61
N ARG A 731 -23.05 -9.52 10.22
CA ARG A 731 -23.59 -8.16 10.18
C ARG A 731 -24.66 -7.90 11.24
N SER A 732 -24.64 -6.70 11.83
CA SER A 732 -25.71 -6.20 12.68
C SER A 732 -26.97 -5.86 11.88
N SER A 733 -28.06 -5.51 12.57
CA SER A 733 -29.08 -4.66 11.96
C SER A 733 -28.50 -3.29 11.60
N ALA A 734 -29.07 -2.62 10.59
CA ALA A 734 -28.63 -1.29 10.19
C ALA A 734 -29.14 -0.21 11.16
N THR A 735 -28.28 0.76 11.48
CA THR A 735 -28.70 2.05 12.05
C THR A 735 -28.93 3.03 10.91
N ALA A 736 -30.10 3.67 10.86
CA ALA A 736 -30.50 4.55 9.76
C ALA A 736 -30.67 6.00 10.21
N VAL A 737 -30.28 6.95 9.35
CA VAL A 737 -30.52 8.39 9.51
C VAL A 737 -30.96 8.97 8.17
N THR A 738 -31.96 9.84 8.18
CA THR A 738 -32.47 10.53 6.99
C THR A 738 -32.09 12.01 7.06
N LEU A 739 -31.39 12.52 6.03
CA LEU A 739 -31.09 13.94 5.90
C LEU A 739 -32.39 14.73 5.63
N ALA A 740 -32.51 15.90 6.27
CA ALA A 740 -33.59 16.83 5.98
C ALA A 740 -33.52 17.33 4.53
N GLY A 741 -34.69 17.66 3.96
CA GLY A 741 -34.92 18.11 2.58
C GLY A 741 -34.21 19.41 2.21
#